data_AF-A0A0Q7VA92-F1
#
_entry.id   AF-A0A0Q7VA92-F1
#
_cell.length_a   1.000
_cell.length_b   1.000
_cell.length_c   1.000
_cell.angle_alpha   90.00
_cell.angle_beta   90.00
_cell.angle_gamma   90.00
#
_symmetry.space_group_name_H-M   'P 1'
#
loop_
_entity.id
_entity.type
_entity.pdbx_description
1 polymer ?
#
loop_
_entity_poly.entity_id
_entity_poly.type
_entity_poly.pdbx_seq_one_letter_code
_entity_poly.pdbx_strand_id
1 'polypeptide(L)'
;MVRLVDGLLRYGKYLAFAAVLIFGATAFLFDSCVLANGGGASWEWPGLRRLADAFYRAAQLFVLEFNRDCNNPAQSAEINLALEAARYAALVFSAAAVVAFFAPRLARRLLLRIQILGHRRRAIVLGYGPVGQAIAHELATRVRHRPAAISHVDGLRHSLGQWMLGLPVVAQVDQWWRQGRFVTAIHSEVTPALAETARRDNVVLVEGDPSDPALHRRVRIERSSCVFVASGSDMQTLDAAVSARNSLSDAPHAVRAVLSDPDLAATLPETAPRGFLGAANVQGFSLPAEAARLLIAQARFDRVALEKRQRRVHLVIVGCGAQGESVAVETLLTAWRTGLEAPVISIFDRNAALVRSRLKRRAPALFPNDNEPSLPIAARARINIEAADADTIDFGADEGLKRVLSEHGPATAWVFAAGDDSLNLRAAAALHMAILKRTLPPAPIHVRIWSGHQGDTPVLSTHPIGIARAFGALEATMAATPACDDDPDQIARELHEAYRAQGIRMRLADPSFVFSDEPWDDLSETKRNANRRLHRHAVMKFEDLGGQWRHRGRMVPAVDAELRDPYVATENIMDYDVMQDGKLPRRWWKSGAAAQDIESTHRASRILAVAIAEHNRWTADRALDGWKMTPKPAPSQRNDERRLHDNMHGWSDLDAVTRRWDAVLLRTLVEGDSGRDVDVSAWTKRVCTLVLATRTEKLPKKSNIAVFEPRCRFVQDPAFSGETHSPTEIRIVIAGEPGRDSLDATIESARQAFSALMAKPAISARLCRVRFDFFSHPAEETLALANAIGAAARAWAAPPPKSGRPNVQVPVEISSLWDWQETPAPVFGFVGHRDLDRTNGPQGLALFLEVFFAGRLARGAIGGLVSGYAPGADRIAVDAWTGLGATKPLLFFPFSRVEKDSSGTDNLIHLTEEGAVEGAAEWVPHGDIAHVGVARTSQPRPGLDAHRSQASDILDNCDVLVAVYDGAGNSGSGSAGDTLLRAKTMGKKVIIIVRDEEGNWRHDDPDEETSTDWQRT
;
A
#
# COMPACT_ATOMS: atom_id res chain seq x y z
N MET A 1 -36.01 -24.42 58.98
CA MET A 1 -34.64 -23.85 58.93
C MET A 1 -34.44 -22.86 57.79
N VAL A 2 -34.70 -23.20 56.52
CA VAL A 2 -34.46 -22.28 55.38
C VAL A 2 -35.23 -20.95 55.48
N ARG A 3 -36.48 -20.93 55.97
CA ARG A 3 -37.23 -19.67 56.21
C ARG A 3 -36.77 -18.88 57.45
N LEU A 4 -36.09 -19.53 58.40
CA LEU A 4 -35.52 -18.88 59.59
C LEU A 4 -34.18 -18.21 59.25
N VAL A 5 -33.39 -18.86 58.40
CA VAL A 5 -32.15 -18.31 57.83
C VAL A 5 -32.45 -17.14 56.87
N ASP A 6 -33.55 -17.22 56.10
CA ASP A 6 -33.98 -16.13 55.22
C ASP A 6 -34.58 -14.93 55.99
N GLY A 7 -35.12 -15.15 57.19
CA GLY A 7 -35.53 -14.09 58.11
C GLY A 7 -34.34 -13.38 58.78
N LEU A 8 -33.33 -14.13 59.22
CA LEU A 8 -32.10 -13.59 59.82
C LEU A 8 -31.25 -12.79 58.81
N LEU A 9 -31.21 -13.22 57.54
CA LEU A 9 -30.51 -12.50 56.47
C LEU A 9 -31.22 -11.20 56.01
N ARG A 10 -32.53 -11.07 56.26
CA ARG A 10 -33.29 -9.83 55.96
C ARG A 10 -33.12 -8.75 57.03
N TYR A 11 -32.89 -9.10 58.29
CA TYR A 11 -32.61 -8.14 59.36
C TYR A 11 -31.12 -7.82 59.55
N GLY A 12 -30.21 -8.70 59.13
CA GLY A 12 -28.76 -8.44 59.13
C GLY A 12 -28.33 -7.25 58.28
N LYS A 13 -29.10 -6.90 57.24
CA LYS A 13 -28.82 -5.73 56.37
C LYS A 13 -29.06 -4.40 57.07
N TYR A 14 -30.00 -4.31 58.02
CA TYR A 14 -30.30 -3.07 58.74
C TYR A 14 -29.34 -2.81 59.91
N LEU A 15 -28.85 -3.87 60.57
CA LEU A 15 -27.77 -3.75 61.57
C LEU A 15 -26.41 -3.45 60.93
N ALA A 16 -26.11 -4.09 59.79
CA ALA A 16 -24.93 -3.75 59.00
C ALA A 16 -25.00 -2.32 58.45
N PHE A 17 -26.19 -1.83 58.06
CA PHE A 17 -26.40 -0.44 57.64
C PHE A 17 -26.23 0.57 58.80
N ALA A 18 -26.66 0.24 60.02
CA ALA A 18 -26.45 1.08 61.21
C ALA A 18 -24.96 1.14 61.62
N ALA A 19 -24.23 0.02 61.56
CA ALA A 19 -22.79 0.00 61.80
C ALA A 19 -21.99 0.72 60.69
N VAL A 20 -22.45 0.62 59.44
CA VAL A 20 -21.91 1.36 58.28
C VAL A 20 -22.25 2.86 58.35
N LEU A 21 -23.37 3.28 58.95
CA LEU A 21 -23.67 4.70 59.22
C LEU A 21 -22.76 5.28 60.32
N ILE A 22 -22.46 4.50 61.36
CA ILE A 22 -21.59 4.93 62.47
C ILE A 22 -20.11 5.01 62.04
N PHE A 23 -19.62 4.04 61.25
CA PHE A 23 -18.27 4.09 60.66
C PHE A 23 -18.19 4.97 59.39
N GLY A 24 -19.30 5.14 58.67
CA GLY A 24 -19.44 6.01 57.51
C GLY A 24 -19.37 7.49 57.87
N ALA A 25 -19.94 7.87 59.01
CA ALA A 25 -19.78 9.22 59.57
C ALA A 25 -18.33 9.53 59.98
N THR A 26 -17.48 8.51 60.22
CA THR A 26 -16.05 8.68 60.54
C THR A 26 -15.15 8.66 59.30
N ALA A 27 -15.55 7.95 58.24
CA ALA A 27 -14.85 7.98 56.94
C ALA A 27 -15.16 9.27 56.14
N PHE A 28 -16.30 9.92 56.38
CA PHE A 28 -16.73 11.12 55.65
C PHE A 28 -15.98 12.41 56.05
N LEU A 29 -15.25 12.42 57.17
CA LEU A 29 -14.45 13.58 57.60
C LEU A 29 -12.98 13.54 57.13
N PHE A 30 -12.58 12.56 56.32
CA PHE A 30 -11.20 12.50 55.80
C PHE A 30 -11.10 11.93 54.38
N ASP A 31 -11.86 12.49 53.45
CA ASP A 31 -11.36 12.65 52.08
C ASP A 31 -11.99 13.86 51.37
N SER A 32 -11.29 15.00 51.42
CA SER A 32 -11.49 16.13 50.50
C SER A 32 -10.18 16.89 50.33
N CYS A 33 -9.56 16.69 49.16
CA CYS A 33 -8.79 17.67 48.37
C CYS A 33 -7.38 18.14 48.83
N VAL A 34 -6.34 17.59 48.17
CA VAL A 34 -5.37 18.23 47.25
C VAL A 34 -4.79 19.64 47.56
N LEU A 35 -3.44 19.68 47.62
CA LEU A 35 -2.42 20.74 47.38
C LEU A 35 -2.21 21.92 48.37
N ALA A 36 -1.01 22.06 48.94
CA ALA A 36 0.10 22.88 48.38
C ALA A 36 1.24 23.14 49.40
N ASN A 37 2.49 22.99 48.92
CA ASN A 37 3.74 23.68 49.26
C ASN A 37 4.15 23.99 50.72
N GLY A 38 5.32 23.43 51.08
CA GLY A 38 6.43 24.18 51.69
C GLY A 38 6.42 24.36 53.21
N GLY A 39 7.51 23.93 53.84
CA GLY A 39 7.88 24.34 55.21
C GLY A 39 7.79 23.21 56.23
N GLY A 40 8.94 22.83 56.80
CA GLY A 40 9.09 21.68 57.68
C GLY A 40 8.31 21.78 59.01
N ALA A 41 7.87 20.63 59.51
CA ALA A 41 7.60 20.38 60.91
C ALA A 41 7.53 18.87 61.17
N SER A 42 7.99 18.46 62.35
CA SER A 42 8.12 17.10 62.86
C SER A 42 6.84 16.26 62.75
N TRP A 43 7.00 15.02 62.27
CA TRP A 43 5.96 14.01 62.15
C TRP A 43 5.59 13.42 63.53
N GLU A 44 4.61 13.99 64.20
CA GLU A 44 3.81 13.24 65.17
C GLU A 44 2.36 13.23 64.70
N TRP A 45 1.89 12.06 64.24
CA TRP A 45 0.55 11.86 63.69
C TRP A 45 -0.47 11.64 64.82
N PRO A 46 -1.37 12.61 65.13
CA PRO A 46 -2.33 12.48 66.22
C PRO A 46 -3.44 11.45 65.91
N GLY A 47 -3.68 11.16 64.63
CA GLY A 47 -4.69 10.19 64.18
C GLY A 47 -4.34 8.74 64.51
N LEU A 48 -3.05 8.38 64.49
CA LEU A 48 -2.61 7.01 64.78
C LEU A 48 -2.81 6.65 66.25
N ARG A 49 -2.57 7.61 67.17
CA ARG A 49 -2.83 7.43 68.61
C ARG A 49 -4.32 7.27 68.92
N ARG A 50 -5.21 8.02 68.26
CA ARG A 50 -6.66 7.91 68.49
C ARG A 50 -7.24 6.60 67.94
N LEU A 51 -6.71 6.12 66.81
CA LEU A 51 -7.11 4.83 66.23
C LEU A 51 -6.60 3.66 67.08
N ALA A 52 -5.37 3.75 67.59
CA ALA A 52 -4.84 2.81 68.57
C ALA A 52 -5.65 2.83 69.88
N ASP A 53 -6.07 4.00 70.38
CA ASP A 53 -6.87 4.12 71.61
C ASP A 53 -8.30 3.59 71.44
N ALA A 54 -8.93 3.79 70.29
CA ALA A 54 -10.24 3.21 69.98
C ALA A 54 -10.16 1.68 69.85
N PHE A 55 -9.13 1.16 69.18
CA PHE A 55 -8.89 -0.28 69.08
C PHE A 55 -8.55 -0.89 70.44
N TYR A 56 -7.75 -0.19 71.25
CA TYR A 56 -7.43 -0.55 72.63
C TYR A 56 -8.68 -0.59 73.50
N ARG A 57 -9.56 0.42 73.45
CA ARG A 57 -10.81 0.44 74.23
C ARG A 57 -11.82 -0.61 73.78
N ALA A 58 -11.92 -0.89 72.48
CA ALA A 58 -12.78 -1.96 71.97
C ALA A 58 -12.25 -3.35 72.37
N ALA A 59 -10.93 -3.56 72.26
CA ALA A 59 -10.27 -4.77 72.74
C ALA A 59 -10.36 -4.90 74.27
N GLN A 60 -10.26 -3.79 75.00
CA GLN A 60 -10.39 -3.73 76.45
C GLN A 60 -11.81 -4.06 76.90
N LEU A 61 -12.85 -3.59 76.19
CA LEU A 61 -14.25 -3.99 76.45
C LEU A 61 -14.46 -5.48 76.19
N PHE A 62 -13.84 -6.01 75.13
CA PHE A 62 -13.91 -7.43 74.78
C PHE A 62 -13.16 -8.32 75.78
N VAL A 63 -11.96 -7.92 76.22
CA VAL A 63 -11.07 -8.68 77.11
C VAL A 63 -11.46 -8.55 78.59
N LEU A 64 -11.87 -7.36 79.06
CA LEU A 64 -12.23 -7.15 80.47
C LEU A 64 -13.60 -7.73 80.84
N GLU A 65 -14.55 -7.84 79.91
CA GLU A 65 -15.78 -8.61 80.17
C GLU A 65 -15.56 -10.12 80.06
N PHE A 66 -14.61 -10.59 79.24
CA PHE A 66 -14.27 -12.02 79.15
C PHE A 66 -13.70 -12.58 80.46
N ASN A 67 -12.98 -11.75 81.22
CA ASN A 67 -12.27 -12.18 82.42
C ASN A 67 -13.10 -12.05 83.71
N ARG A 68 -14.31 -11.48 83.62
CA ARG A 68 -15.17 -11.25 84.80
C ARG A 68 -15.86 -12.53 85.29
N ASP A 69 -16.00 -13.53 84.42
CA ASP A 69 -16.65 -14.81 84.73
C ASP A 69 -15.66 -15.89 85.23
N CYS A 70 -14.35 -15.65 85.15
CA CYS A 70 -13.31 -16.61 85.56
C CYS A 70 -13.18 -16.75 87.09
N ASN A 71 -13.61 -15.75 87.86
CA ASN A 71 -13.36 -15.68 89.30
C ASN A 71 -14.51 -16.22 90.17
N ASN A 72 -15.58 -16.75 89.58
CA ASN A 72 -16.67 -17.37 90.35
C ASN A 72 -17.37 -18.52 89.56
N PRO A 73 -16.77 -19.74 89.52
CA PRO A 73 -17.27 -20.85 88.71
C PRO A 73 -18.61 -21.44 89.19
N ALA A 74 -19.17 -20.99 90.32
CA ALA A 74 -20.40 -21.53 90.91
C ALA A 74 -21.69 -20.82 90.43
N GLN A 75 -21.61 -19.71 89.68
CA GLN A 75 -22.78 -19.00 89.13
C GLN A 75 -22.87 -19.04 87.59
N SER A 76 -21.93 -19.69 86.90
CA SER A 76 -21.88 -19.76 85.44
C SER A 76 -22.66 -20.95 84.83
N ALA A 77 -23.55 -21.59 85.57
CA ALA A 77 -24.33 -22.73 85.05
C ALA A 77 -25.37 -22.33 83.99
N GLU A 78 -25.68 -21.04 83.85
CA GLU A 78 -26.44 -20.51 82.71
C GLU A 78 -25.58 -19.50 81.93
N ILE A 79 -24.45 -19.95 81.39
CA ILE A 79 -23.81 -19.23 80.29
C ILE A 79 -24.85 -19.13 79.18
N ASN A 80 -25.38 -17.93 78.99
CA ASN A 80 -26.34 -17.64 77.94
C ASN A 80 -25.61 -17.78 76.61
N LEU A 81 -25.65 -19.00 76.05
CA LEU A 81 -24.97 -19.41 74.84
C LEU A 81 -25.23 -18.43 73.68
N ALA A 82 -26.39 -17.77 73.70
CA ALA A 82 -26.76 -16.74 72.74
C ALA A 82 -25.91 -15.46 72.83
N LEU A 83 -25.51 -15.03 74.04
CA LEU A 83 -24.67 -13.85 74.26
C LEU A 83 -23.23 -14.11 73.85
N GLU A 84 -22.67 -15.26 74.24
CA GLU A 84 -21.36 -15.74 73.78
C GLU A 84 -21.34 -15.85 72.24
N ALA A 85 -22.34 -16.52 71.66
CA ALA A 85 -22.48 -16.63 70.21
C ALA A 85 -22.60 -15.25 69.51
N ALA A 86 -23.32 -14.29 70.12
CA ALA A 86 -23.44 -12.94 69.57
C ALA A 86 -22.12 -12.15 69.62
N ARG A 87 -21.33 -12.28 70.69
CA ARG A 87 -20.02 -11.65 70.83
C ARG A 87 -19.02 -12.21 69.80
N TYR A 88 -18.95 -13.53 69.66
CA TYR A 88 -18.13 -14.16 68.63
C TYR A 88 -18.63 -13.81 67.23
N ALA A 89 -19.94 -13.78 66.99
CA ALA A 89 -20.50 -13.35 65.72
C ALA A 89 -20.13 -11.90 65.40
N ALA A 90 -20.22 -10.96 66.34
CA ALA A 90 -19.88 -9.56 66.13
C ALA A 90 -18.40 -9.36 65.79
N LEU A 91 -17.49 -10.08 66.46
CA LEU A 91 -16.07 -10.10 66.14
C LEU A 91 -15.82 -10.68 64.74
N VAL A 92 -16.42 -11.83 64.43
CA VAL A 92 -16.30 -12.51 63.13
C VAL A 92 -16.87 -11.64 62.00
N PHE A 93 -18.01 -10.99 62.18
CA PHE A 93 -18.61 -10.10 61.18
C PHE A 93 -17.80 -8.81 60.99
N SER A 94 -17.26 -8.23 62.05
CA SER A 94 -16.39 -7.05 61.95
C SER A 94 -15.08 -7.38 61.25
N ALA A 95 -14.45 -8.50 61.60
CA ALA A 95 -13.28 -9.01 60.90
C ALA A 95 -13.59 -9.35 59.44
N ALA A 96 -14.73 -10.00 59.17
CA ALA A 96 -15.17 -10.32 57.82
C ALA A 96 -15.47 -9.07 57.00
N ALA A 97 -16.03 -8.01 57.58
CA ALA A 97 -16.29 -6.74 56.91
C ALA A 97 -14.99 -5.98 56.58
N VAL A 98 -14.04 -5.94 57.52
CA VAL A 98 -12.70 -5.37 57.29
C VAL A 98 -11.98 -6.17 56.20
N VAL A 99 -11.99 -7.49 56.27
CA VAL A 99 -11.43 -8.35 55.20
C VAL A 99 -12.17 -8.13 53.89
N ALA A 100 -13.50 -8.10 53.85
CA ALA A 100 -14.25 -7.87 52.62
C ALA A 100 -14.01 -6.48 52.00
N PHE A 101 -13.74 -5.45 52.81
CA PHE A 101 -13.49 -4.09 52.32
C PHE A 101 -12.02 -3.86 51.93
N PHE A 102 -11.07 -4.37 52.71
CA PHE A 102 -9.63 -4.16 52.47
C PHE A 102 -8.99 -5.27 51.66
N ALA A 103 -9.44 -6.53 51.73
CA ALA A 103 -8.86 -7.62 50.97
C ALA A 103 -8.92 -7.38 49.46
N PRO A 104 -9.99 -6.83 48.85
CA PRO A 104 -9.96 -6.51 47.41
C PRO A 104 -8.91 -5.45 47.07
N ARG A 105 -8.72 -4.43 47.93
CA ARG A 105 -7.71 -3.38 47.71
C ARG A 105 -6.27 -3.85 47.96
N LEU A 106 -6.05 -4.61 49.04
CA LEU A 106 -4.76 -5.20 49.39
C LEU A 106 -4.39 -6.28 48.39
N ALA A 107 -5.33 -7.16 48.01
CA ALA A 107 -5.17 -8.11 46.93
C ALA A 107 -4.87 -7.38 45.63
N ARG A 108 -5.59 -6.31 45.25
CA ARG A 108 -5.27 -5.55 44.02
C ARG A 108 -3.86 -4.95 44.06
N ARG A 109 -3.41 -4.39 45.19
CA ARG A 109 -2.03 -3.87 45.35
C ARG A 109 -0.97 -4.98 45.33
N LEU A 110 -1.23 -6.09 46.03
CA LEU A 110 -0.35 -7.25 46.07
C LEU A 110 -0.27 -7.92 44.70
N LEU A 111 -1.40 -8.04 44.00
CA LEU A 111 -1.52 -8.59 42.65
C LEU A 111 -0.84 -7.67 41.64
N LEU A 112 -0.98 -6.35 41.74
CA LEU A 112 -0.19 -5.40 40.92
C LEU A 112 1.31 -5.55 41.18
N ARG A 113 1.73 -5.71 42.44
CA ARG A 113 3.13 -5.98 42.76
C ARG A 113 3.58 -7.32 42.19
N ILE A 114 2.88 -8.41 42.43
CA ILE A 114 3.19 -9.73 41.86
C ILE A 114 3.21 -9.65 40.33
N GLN A 115 2.25 -8.94 39.74
CA GLN A 115 2.20 -8.67 38.32
C GLN A 115 3.45 -7.97 37.88
N ILE A 116 3.91 -6.87 38.50
CA ILE A 116 5.15 -6.10 38.21
C ILE A 116 6.44 -6.90 38.50
N LEU A 117 6.40 -7.84 39.44
CA LEU A 117 7.56 -8.61 39.88
C LEU A 117 7.79 -9.90 39.07
N GLY A 118 6.72 -10.55 38.59
CA GLY A 118 6.76 -11.92 38.07
C GLY A 118 7.25 -12.08 36.62
N HIS A 119 6.97 -11.15 35.71
CA HIS A 119 7.38 -11.24 34.31
C HIS A 119 8.77 -10.62 34.08
N ARG A 120 9.68 -11.43 33.51
CA ARG A 120 11.06 -11.07 33.16
C ARG A 120 11.22 -10.35 31.80
N ARG A 121 10.14 -10.16 31.03
CA ARG A 121 10.15 -9.45 29.74
C ARG A 121 8.84 -8.67 29.59
N ARG A 122 8.90 -7.34 29.67
CA ARG A 122 7.73 -6.45 29.51
C ARG A 122 8.09 -5.27 28.61
N ALA A 123 7.11 -4.78 27.87
CA ALA A 123 7.20 -3.47 27.28
C ALA A 123 6.69 -2.41 28.26
N ILE A 124 7.37 -1.26 28.30
CA ILE A 124 6.91 -0.07 29.03
C ILE A 124 6.61 1.03 28.03
N VAL A 125 5.49 1.73 28.23
CA VAL A 125 5.09 2.89 27.44
C VAL A 125 5.01 4.11 28.35
N LEU A 126 5.87 5.10 28.12
CA LEU A 126 5.93 6.35 28.84
C LEU A 126 5.11 7.40 28.07
N GLY A 127 3.98 7.80 28.64
CA GLY A 127 2.96 8.60 27.97
C GLY A 127 1.87 7.73 27.33
N TYR A 128 0.65 7.78 27.87
CA TYR A 128 -0.50 6.99 27.41
C TYR A 128 -1.57 7.84 26.70
N GLY A 129 -1.13 8.86 25.94
CA GLY A 129 -2.00 9.57 25.01
C GLY A 129 -2.44 8.70 23.83
N PRO A 130 -3.07 9.24 22.78
CA PRO A 130 -3.51 8.47 21.61
C PRO A 130 -2.40 7.60 21.00
N VAL A 131 -1.21 8.18 20.81
CA VAL A 131 -0.01 7.46 20.32
C VAL A 131 0.41 6.32 21.25
N GLY A 132 0.51 6.60 22.56
CA GLY A 132 0.84 5.59 23.56
C GLY A 132 -0.19 4.47 23.65
N GLN A 133 -1.48 4.77 23.46
CA GLN A 133 -2.54 3.77 23.39
C GLN A 133 -2.36 2.84 22.18
N ALA A 134 -2.11 3.37 20.99
CA ALA A 134 -1.88 2.56 19.80
C ALA A 134 -0.62 1.67 19.91
N ILE A 135 0.48 2.21 20.46
CA ILE A 135 1.70 1.43 20.74
C ILE A 135 1.39 0.30 21.72
N ALA A 136 0.73 0.61 22.83
CA ALA A 136 0.43 -0.38 23.84
C ALA A 136 -0.54 -1.46 23.35
N HIS A 137 -1.54 -1.06 22.55
CA HIS A 137 -2.47 -1.98 21.90
C HIS A 137 -1.71 -2.93 20.98
N GLU A 138 -0.83 -2.42 20.11
CA GLU A 138 -0.06 -3.25 19.18
C GLU A 138 0.94 -4.19 19.89
N LEU A 139 1.59 -3.71 20.94
CA LEU A 139 2.46 -4.57 21.75
C LEU A 139 1.65 -5.66 22.44
N ALA A 140 0.43 -5.36 22.90
CA ALA A 140 -0.46 -6.35 23.51
C ALA A 140 -0.99 -7.37 22.49
N THR A 141 -1.30 -6.99 21.25
CA THR A 141 -1.78 -7.90 20.19
C THR A 141 -0.67 -8.85 19.73
N ARG A 142 0.55 -8.34 19.47
CA ARG A 142 1.70 -9.15 19.02
C ARG A 142 2.07 -10.24 20.00
N VAL A 143 1.97 -9.98 21.31
CA VAL A 143 2.28 -11.00 22.31
C VAL A 143 1.23 -12.11 22.35
N ARG A 144 -0.05 -11.81 22.11
CA ARG A 144 -1.11 -12.84 22.03
C ARG A 144 -0.87 -13.85 20.89
N HIS A 145 -0.18 -13.44 19.83
CA HIS A 145 0.09 -14.27 18.67
C HIS A 145 1.38 -15.10 18.78
N ARG A 146 2.17 -14.98 19.85
CA ARG A 146 3.33 -15.86 20.04
C ARG A 146 2.86 -17.26 20.47
N PRO A 147 3.23 -18.34 19.74
CA PRO A 147 3.00 -19.69 20.23
C PRO A 147 3.74 -19.84 21.55
N ALA A 148 2.96 -19.98 22.62
CA ALA A 148 3.50 -19.93 23.95
C ALA A 148 4.39 -21.15 24.17
N ALA A 149 5.71 -20.92 24.29
CA ALA A 149 6.65 -21.92 24.78
C ALA A 149 6.38 -22.17 26.27
N ILE A 150 5.25 -22.83 26.57
CA ILE A 150 4.80 -23.18 27.92
C ILE A 150 5.25 -24.63 28.14
N SER A 151 6.45 -24.81 28.67
CA SER A 151 6.86 -26.12 29.22
C SER A 151 7.31 -26.03 30.67
N HIS A 152 7.70 -24.84 31.16
CA HIS A 152 8.32 -24.73 32.49
C HIS A 152 7.43 -24.11 33.59
N VAL A 153 6.27 -23.54 33.25
CA VAL A 153 5.41 -22.80 34.20
C VAL A 153 4.27 -23.67 34.77
N ASP A 154 3.92 -24.77 34.13
CA ASP A 154 2.80 -25.63 34.57
C ASP A 154 3.07 -26.36 35.91
N GLY A 155 4.34 -26.55 36.29
CA GLY A 155 4.70 -27.17 37.58
C GLY A 155 4.33 -26.34 38.81
N LEU A 156 4.49 -25.01 38.75
CA LEU A 156 4.13 -24.11 39.86
C LEU A 156 2.62 -23.84 39.90
N ARG A 157 1.99 -23.91 38.73
CA ARG A 157 0.55 -23.74 38.49
C ARG A 157 -0.27 -24.87 39.11
N HIS A 158 0.21 -26.11 38.98
CA HIS A 158 -0.50 -27.26 39.52
C HIS A 158 -0.52 -27.26 41.07
N SER A 159 0.56 -26.79 41.69
CA SER A 159 0.73 -26.74 43.16
C SER A 159 -0.08 -25.63 43.83
N LEU A 160 -0.16 -24.43 43.22
CA LEU A 160 -0.98 -23.32 43.75
C LEU A 160 -2.46 -23.48 43.42
N GLY A 161 -2.79 -24.08 42.27
CA GLY A 161 -4.16 -24.33 41.84
C GLY A 161 -4.90 -25.29 42.78
N GLN A 162 -4.24 -26.33 43.31
CA GLN A 162 -4.87 -27.28 44.23
C GLN A 162 -5.17 -26.71 45.62
N TRP A 163 -4.45 -25.67 46.07
CA TRP A 163 -4.59 -25.13 47.44
C TRP A 163 -5.67 -24.04 47.58
N MET A 164 -6.15 -23.44 46.48
CA MET A 164 -7.05 -22.26 46.53
C MET A 164 -8.31 -22.38 45.66
N LEU A 165 -8.76 -23.61 45.35
CA LEU A 165 -10.01 -23.87 44.61
C LEU A 165 -11.22 -23.28 45.34
N GLY A 166 -11.74 -22.16 44.84
CA GLY A 166 -12.99 -21.54 45.30
C GLY A 166 -12.98 -20.01 45.37
N LEU A 167 -11.81 -19.36 45.36
CA LEU A 167 -11.73 -17.91 45.44
C LEU A 167 -11.79 -17.26 44.03
N PRO A 168 -12.69 -16.28 43.78
CA PRO A 168 -12.79 -15.56 42.51
C PRO A 168 -11.47 -14.95 42.03
N VAL A 169 -10.59 -14.60 42.98
CA VAL A 169 -9.24 -14.06 42.74
C VAL A 169 -8.36 -15.05 42.00
N VAL A 170 -8.49 -16.37 42.22
CA VAL A 170 -7.64 -17.39 41.58
C VAL A 170 -8.03 -17.60 40.13
N ALA A 171 -9.33 -17.61 39.83
CA ALA A 171 -9.82 -17.64 38.45
C ALA A 171 -9.40 -16.37 37.68
N GLN A 172 -9.41 -15.21 38.36
CA GLN A 172 -8.90 -13.96 37.81
C GLN A 172 -7.39 -14.02 37.55
N VAL A 173 -6.61 -14.56 38.48
CA VAL A 173 -5.14 -14.72 38.34
C VAL A 173 -4.79 -15.74 37.26
N ASP A 174 -5.49 -16.87 37.14
CA ASP A 174 -5.28 -17.85 36.07
C ASP A 174 -5.72 -17.29 34.71
N GLN A 175 -6.84 -16.56 34.64
CA GLN A 175 -7.22 -15.82 33.43
C GLN A 175 -6.16 -14.78 33.05
N TRP A 176 -5.60 -14.05 34.02
CA TRP A 176 -4.55 -13.05 33.77
C TRP A 176 -3.20 -13.65 33.39
N TRP A 177 -2.82 -14.79 33.97
CA TRP A 177 -1.63 -15.53 33.57
C TRP A 177 -1.79 -16.14 32.18
N ARG A 178 -2.97 -16.64 31.84
CA ARG A 178 -3.31 -17.07 30.47
C ARG A 178 -3.33 -15.91 29.47
N GLN A 179 -3.72 -14.71 29.92
CA GLN A 179 -3.80 -13.51 29.08
C GLN A 179 -2.48 -12.74 28.95
N GLY A 180 -1.50 -13.01 29.82
CA GLY A 180 -0.16 -12.43 29.79
C GLY A 180 -0.18 -10.90 29.63
N ARG A 181 -0.28 -10.15 30.74
CA ARG A 181 -0.18 -8.69 30.67
C ARG A 181 1.29 -8.27 30.58
N PHE A 182 1.74 -7.99 29.35
CA PHE A 182 3.14 -7.67 29.05
C PHE A 182 3.42 -6.17 28.91
N VAL A 183 2.40 -5.31 28.94
CA VAL A 183 2.55 -3.87 28.71
C VAL A 183 2.16 -3.07 29.95
N THR A 184 3.07 -2.21 30.41
CA THR A 184 2.81 -1.22 31.48
C THR A 184 2.93 0.17 30.91
N ALA A 185 1.92 1.02 31.10
CA ALA A 185 1.93 2.39 30.65
C ALA A 185 1.99 3.36 31.83
N ILE A 186 2.77 4.43 31.71
CA ILE A 186 2.82 5.55 32.66
C ILE A 186 2.18 6.77 32.00
N HIS A 187 1.29 7.46 32.69
CA HIS A 187 0.72 8.71 32.21
C HIS A 187 0.46 9.69 33.34
N SER A 188 0.62 10.99 33.04
CA SER A 188 0.55 12.07 34.04
C SER A 188 -0.82 12.17 34.70
N GLU A 189 -1.90 11.92 33.95
CA GLU A 189 -3.28 12.03 34.44
C GLU A 189 -4.10 10.83 33.97
N VAL A 190 -4.73 10.08 34.88
CA VAL A 190 -5.52 8.89 34.52
C VAL A 190 -7.01 9.18 34.62
N THR A 191 -7.64 9.45 33.48
CA THR A 191 -9.10 9.62 33.40
C THR A 191 -9.84 8.26 33.42
N PRO A 192 -11.13 8.23 33.81
CA PRO A 192 -11.92 6.98 33.78
C PRO A 192 -12.00 6.35 32.38
N ALA A 193 -12.12 7.17 31.33
CA ALA A 193 -12.11 6.72 29.94
C ALA A 193 -10.77 6.06 29.59
N LEU A 194 -9.66 6.69 29.96
CA LEU A 194 -8.33 6.15 29.71
C LEU A 194 -8.09 4.83 30.45
N ALA A 195 -8.56 4.73 31.69
CA ALA A 195 -8.49 3.52 32.49
C ALA A 195 -9.39 2.38 31.95
N GLU A 196 -10.50 2.69 31.28
CA GLU A 196 -11.31 1.69 30.57
C GLU A 196 -10.61 1.20 29.30
N THR A 197 -10.05 2.11 28.49
CA THR A 197 -9.27 1.74 27.30
C THR A 197 -8.08 0.85 27.67
N ALA A 198 -7.29 1.24 28.69
CA ALA A 198 -6.19 0.42 29.19
C ALA A 198 -6.65 -0.98 29.63
N ARG A 199 -7.81 -1.09 30.30
CA ARG A 199 -8.38 -2.38 30.69
C ARG A 199 -8.77 -3.23 29.49
N ARG A 200 -9.40 -2.63 28.48
CA ARG A 200 -9.78 -3.29 27.21
C ARG A 200 -8.55 -3.84 26.48
N ASP A 201 -7.47 -3.05 26.44
CA ASP A 201 -6.23 -3.38 25.74
C ASP A 201 -5.29 -4.26 26.59
N ASN A 202 -5.69 -4.64 27.81
CA ASN A 202 -4.88 -5.41 28.77
C ASN A 202 -3.56 -4.74 29.20
N VAL A 203 -3.57 -3.40 29.28
CA VAL A 203 -2.46 -2.55 29.70
C VAL A 203 -2.56 -2.23 31.19
N VAL A 204 -1.43 -2.31 31.91
CA VAL A 204 -1.35 -1.83 33.30
C VAL A 204 -1.03 -0.33 33.28
N LEU A 205 -2.02 0.51 33.57
CA LEU A 205 -1.85 1.96 33.59
C LEU A 205 -1.44 2.44 35.00
N VAL A 206 -0.37 3.24 35.05
CA VAL A 206 0.19 3.83 36.27
C VAL A 206 0.14 5.36 36.12
N GLU A 207 -0.46 6.02 37.09
CA GLU A 207 -0.52 7.48 37.14
C GLU A 207 0.79 8.06 37.70
N GLY A 208 1.33 9.07 37.01
CA GLY A 208 2.52 9.82 37.41
C GLY A 208 3.29 10.39 36.21
N ASP A 209 4.25 11.26 36.49
CA ASP A 209 5.08 11.89 35.46
C ASP A 209 5.93 10.83 34.72
N PRO A 210 5.80 10.69 33.38
CA PRO A 210 6.63 9.80 32.57
C PRO A 210 8.13 10.09 32.63
N SER A 211 8.54 11.25 33.14
CA SER A 211 9.95 11.62 33.32
C SER A 211 10.50 11.33 34.71
N ASP A 212 9.68 10.87 35.68
CA ASP A 212 10.11 10.67 37.07
C ASP A 212 10.94 9.37 37.29
N PRO A 213 12.24 9.46 37.64
CA PRO A 213 13.07 8.29 37.91
C PRO A 213 12.58 7.43 39.09
N ALA A 214 11.87 8.00 40.07
CA ALA A 214 11.31 7.24 41.17
C ALA A 214 10.19 6.32 40.68
N LEU A 215 9.40 6.78 39.71
CA LEU A 215 8.36 5.98 39.07
C LEU A 215 8.96 4.88 38.19
N HIS A 216 10.06 5.17 37.47
CA HIS A 216 10.82 4.18 36.69
C HIS A 216 11.29 3.01 37.57
N ARG A 217 11.85 3.30 38.75
CA ARG A 217 12.23 2.26 39.73
C ARG A 217 11.01 1.49 40.25
N ARG A 218 9.87 2.15 40.44
CA ARG A 218 8.64 1.52 40.93
C ARG A 218 8.04 0.56 39.90
N VAL A 219 8.09 0.89 38.62
CA VAL A 219 7.62 0.00 37.52
C VAL A 219 8.69 -1.00 37.07
N ARG A 220 9.90 -0.91 37.63
CA ARG A 220 11.06 -1.75 37.29
C ARG A 220 11.46 -1.65 35.83
N ILE A 221 11.70 -0.43 35.37
CA ILE A 221 12.10 -0.17 33.99
C ILE A 221 13.33 -0.98 33.56
N GLU A 222 14.23 -1.30 34.49
CA GLU A 222 15.42 -2.12 34.29
C GLU A 222 15.13 -3.58 33.89
N ARG A 223 13.89 -4.05 34.07
CA ARG A 223 13.45 -5.39 33.67
C ARG A 223 12.61 -5.39 32.39
N SER A 224 12.46 -4.23 31.75
CA SER A 224 11.75 -4.12 30.48
C SER A 224 12.57 -4.74 29.35
N SER A 225 11.89 -5.34 28.37
CA SER A 225 12.51 -5.73 27.10
C SER A 225 12.69 -4.53 26.18
N CYS A 226 11.78 -3.55 26.28
CA CYS A 226 11.79 -2.31 25.52
C CYS A 226 11.00 -1.21 26.26
N VAL A 227 11.40 0.04 26.02
CA VAL A 227 10.73 1.24 26.53
C VAL A 227 10.35 2.10 25.33
N PHE A 228 9.06 2.43 25.21
CA PHE A 228 8.55 3.41 24.26
C PHE A 228 8.20 4.69 24.98
N VAL A 229 8.46 5.83 24.37
CA VAL A 229 8.15 7.15 24.93
C VAL A 229 7.34 7.93 23.90
N ALA A 230 6.14 8.36 24.29
CA ALA A 230 5.20 9.10 23.47
C ALA A 230 4.43 10.10 24.34
N SER A 231 4.98 11.30 24.47
CA SER A 231 4.42 12.39 25.28
C SER A 231 3.74 13.45 24.41
N GLY A 232 3.19 14.50 25.02
CA GLY A 232 2.41 15.54 24.32
C GLY A 232 3.24 16.45 23.40
N SER A 233 4.55 16.52 23.59
CA SER A 233 5.49 17.23 22.71
C SER A 233 6.79 16.46 22.53
N ASP A 234 7.53 16.79 21.48
CA ASP A 234 8.83 16.17 21.21
C ASP A 234 9.83 16.45 22.34
N MET A 235 9.79 17.65 22.94
CA MET A 235 10.63 17.99 24.11
C MET A 235 10.31 17.09 25.31
N GLN A 236 9.03 16.99 25.70
CA GLN A 236 8.62 16.11 26.79
C GLN A 236 8.92 14.64 26.52
N THR A 237 8.86 14.23 25.25
CA THR A 237 9.20 12.88 24.83
C THR A 237 10.70 12.63 25.00
N LEU A 238 11.55 13.58 24.62
CA LEU A 238 13.00 13.46 24.81
C LEU A 238 13.39 13.50 26.28
N ASP A 239 12.80 14.38 27.10
CA ASP A 239 13.07 14.43 28.54
C ASP A 239 12.74 13.10 29.23
N ALA A 240 11.57 12.54 28.93
CA ALA A 240 11.17 11.23 29.45
C ALA A 240 12.07 10.10 28.93
N ALA A 241 12.48 10.15 27.66
CA ALA A 241 13.38 9.17 27.07
C ALA A 241 14.79 9.20 27.69
N VAL A 242 15.34 10.38 27.93
CA VAL A 242 16.62 10.57 28.63
C VAL A 242 16.52 10.08 30.07
N SER A 243 15.46 10.45 30.78
CA SER A 243 15.22 9.98 32.16
C SER A 243 15.08 8.46 32.24
N ALA A 244 14.34 7.87 31.30
CA ALA A 244 14.18 6.42 31.19
C ALA A 244 15.53 5.74 30.90
N ARG A 245 16.32 6.29 29.98
CA ARG A 245 17.63 5.75 29.64
C ARG A 245 18.59 5.79 30.83
N ASN A 246 18.60 6.89 31.59
CA ASN A 246 19.41 7.02 32.82
C ASN A 246 18.95 6.08 33.94
N SER A 247 17.70 5.60 33.87
CA SER A 247 17.13 4.65 34.82
C SER A 247 17.39 3.18 34.42
N LEU A 248 17.85 2.93 33.20
CA LEU A 248 18.30 1.61 32.74
C LEU A 248 19.78 1.44 33.11
N SER A 249 20.15 0.30 33.70
CA SER A 249 21.57 -0.08 33.89
C SER A 249 22.27 -0.30 32.54
N ASP A 250 23.57 -0.66 32.52
CA ASP A 250 24.42 -0.90 31.33
C ASP A 250 23.87 -1.85 30.25
N ALA A 251 22.68 -2.40 30.45
CA ALA A 251 21.98 -3.20 29.46
C ALA A 251 21.70 -2.41 28.16
N PRO A 252 21.81 -3.10 26.99
CA PRO A 252 21.63 -2.52 25.66
C PRO A 252 20.15 -2.26 25.30
N HIS A 253 19.26 -2.10 26.27
CA HIS A 253 17.84 -1.86 26.00
C HIS A 253 17.65 -0.52 25.29
N ALA A 254 17.11 -0.58 24.06
CA ALA A 254 16.79 0.60 23.28
C ALA A 254 15.56 1.31 23.88
N VAL A 255 15.73 2.58 24.24
CA VAL A 255 14.62 3.50 24.52
C VAL A 255 14.19 4.09 23.18
N ARG A 256 12.91 3.90 22.82
CA ARG A 256 12.35 4.33 21.53
C ARG A 256 11.46 5.55 21.74
N ALA A 257 11.90 6.71 21.28
CA ALA A 257 11.18 7.98 21.35
C ALA A 257 10.34 8.18 20.08
N VAL A 258 9.05 8.47 20.26
CA VAL A 258 8.12 8.76 19.15
C VAL A 258 8.03 10.26 18.96
N LEU A 259 8.59 10.75 17.86
CA LEU A 259 8.73 12.17 17.59
C LEU A 259 7.80 12.62 16.46
N SER A 260 7.21 13.80 16.65
CA SER A 260 6.32 14.44 15.68
C SER A 260 7.10 15.03 14.53
N ASP A 261 8.31 15.54 14.79
CA ASP A 261 9.23 16.06 13.78
C ASP A 261 10.09 14.92 13.17
N PRO A 262 9.89 14.61 11.87
CA PRO A 262 10.65 13.57 11.18
C PRO A 262 12.13 13.93 10.97
N ASP A 263 12.49 15.22 10.97
CA ASP A 263 13.89 15.68 10.86
C ASP A 263 14.64 15.48 12.17
N LEU A 264 14.01 15.83 13.29
CA LEU A 264 14.54 15.54 14.62
C LEU A 264 14.71 14.03 14.82
N ALA A 265 13.72 13.21 14.43
CA ALA A 265 13.82 11.76 14.51
C ALA A 265 14.96 11.17 13.67
N ALA A 266 15.20 11.71 12.47
CA ALA A 266 16.27 11.25 11.58
C ALA A 266 17.67 11.68 12.04
N THR A 267 17.79 12.83 12.70
CA THR A 267 19.08 13.40 13.15
C THR A 267 19.49 12.95 14.55
N LEU A 268 18.54 12.54 15.39
CA LEU A 268 18.79 12.10 16.75
C LEU A 268 19.82 10.94 16.84
N PRO A 269 19.77 9.90 16.00
CA PRO A 269 20.71 8.78 16.09
C PRO A 269 22.17 9.17 15.76
N GLU A 270 22.39 10.21 14.96
CA GLU A 270 23.75 10.73 14.66
C GLU A 270 24.26 11.67 15.76
N THR A 271 23.36 12.48 16.32
CA THR A 271 23.71 13.53 17.30
C THR A 271 23.85 12.98 18.71
N ALA A 272 23.01 12.02 19.13
CA ALA A 272 23.01 11.49 20.49
C ALA A 272 24.37 10.89 20.92
N PRO A 273 25.07 10.09 20.08
CA PRO A 273 26.41 9.58 20.43
C PRO A 273 27.47 10.68 20.58
N ARG A 274 27.27 11.86 19.96
CA ARG A 274 28.16 13.02 20.07
C ARG A 274 27.88 13.87 21.33
N GLY A 275 27.08 13.36 22.27
CA GLY A 275 26.73 14.02 23.52
C GLY A 275 25.49 14.90 23.47
N PHE A 276 24.79 14.97 22.32
CA PHE A 276 23.47 15.61 22.26
C PHE A 276 22.49 14.85 23.16
N LEU A 277 21.77 15.54 24.05
CA LEU A 277 20.93 15.00 25.13
C LEU A 277 21.65 14.23 26.27
N GLY A 278 22.95 13.97 26.17
CA GLY A 278 23.72 13.28 27.22
C GLY A 278 23.32 11.83 27.50
N ALA A 279 22.50 11.21 26.64
CA ALA A 279 22.04 9.83 26.80
C ALA A 279 22.23 9.01 25.51
N ALA A 280 23.22 8.14 25.49
CA ALA A 280 23.45 7.21 24.39
C ALA A 280 22.30 6.18 24.27
N ASN A 281 22.06 5.69 23.05
CA ASN A 281 21.08 4.63 22.72
C ASN A 281 19.59 5.01 22.87
N VAL A 282 19.25 6.31 22.76
CA VAL A 282 17.88 6.75 22.49
C VAL A 282 17.65 6.70 20.98
N GLN A 283 16.70 5.88 20.54
CA GLN A 283 16.31 5.75 19.13
C GLN A 283 15.06 6.57 18.87
N GLY A 284 15.12 7.51 17.93
CA GLY A 284 13.95 8.27 17.48
C GLY A 284 13.27 7.60 16.29
N PHE A 285 11.94 7.56 16.28
CA PHE A 285 11.19 7.33 15.04
C PHE A 285 9.99 8.26 14.96
N SER A 286 9.50 8.50 13.74
CA SER A 286 8.45 9.48 13.47
C SER A 286 7.24 8.81 12.84
N LEU A 287 6.08 8.99 13.46
CA LEU A 287 4.81 8.47 12.94
C LEU A 287 4.48 9.02 11.54
N PRO A 288 4.65 10.33 11.24
CA PRO A 288 4.58 10.83 9.88
C PRO A 288 5.43 10.04 8.86
N ALA A 289 6.67 9.69 9.22
CA ALA A 289 7.55 8.93 8.35
C ALA A 289 7.09 7.48 8.17
N GLU A 290 6.66 6.81 9.25
CA GLU A 290 6.09 5.45 9.16
C GLU A 290 4.81 5.42 8.31
N ALA A 291 3.91 6.39 8.50
CA ALA A 291 2.68 6.52 7.71
C ALA A 291 2.97 6.78 6.23
N ALA A 292 3.97 7.61 5.93
CA ALA A 292 4.42 7.85 4.56
C ALA A 292 4.97 6.57 3.91
N ARG A 293 5.82 5.82 4.62
CA ARG A 293 6.34 4.53 4.11
C ARG A 293 5.21 3.54 3.82
N LEU A 294 4.24 3.44 4.74
CA LEU A 294 3.09 2.58 4.55
C LEU A 294 2.26 3.02 3.34
N LEU A 295 2.02 4.32 3.19
CA LEU A 295 1.34 4.88 2.02
C LEU A 295 2.08 4.50 0.73
N ILE A 296 3.39 4.75 0.62
CA ILE A 296 4.15 4.47 -0.60
C ILE A 296 4.18 2.97 -0.91
N ALA A 297 4.37 2.12 0.11
CA ALA A 297 4.34 0.67 -0.05
C ALA A 297 2.98 0.16 -0.57
N GLN A 298 1.88 0.79 -0.16
CA GLN A 298 0.52 0.41 -0.59
C GLN A 298 0.10 1.06 -1.90
N ALA A 299 0.46 2.32 -2.13
CA ALA A 299 -0.01 3.12 -3.26
C ALA A 299 0.84 2.93 -4.51
N ARG A 300 2.12 2.55 -4.36
CA ARG A 300 3.03 2.22 -5.46
C ARG A 300 2.96 3.24 -6.60
N PHE A 301 3.18 4.52 -6.30
CA PHE A 301 3.06 5.63 -7.27
C PHE A 301 3.91 5.39 -8.52
N ASP A 302 5.08 4.78 -8.34
CA ASP A 302 5.97 4.33 -9.39
C ASP A 302 5.27 3.42 -10.41
N ARG A 303 4.51 2.44 -9.91
CA ARG A 303 3.75 1.49 -10.72
C ARG A 303 2.54 2.16 -11.37
N VAL A 304 1.86 3.04 -10.65
CA VAL A 304 0.74 3.83 -11.21
C VAL A 304 1.22 4.68 -12.40
N ALA A 305 2.38 5.32 -12.30
CA ALA A 305 2.95 6.12 -13.41
C ALA A 305 3.27 5.25 -14.64
N LEU A 306 3.94 4.11 -14.44
CA LEU A 306 4.23 3.15 -15.53
C LEU A 306 2.94 2.64 -16.19
N GLU A 307 1.93 2.29 -15.38
CA GLU A 307 0.65 1.78 -15.87
C GLU A 307 -0.15 2.83 -16.64
N LYS A 308 -0.06 4.10 -16.24
CA LYS A 308 -0.59 5.26 -16.97
C LYS A 308 0.28 5.73 -18.13
N ARG A 309 1.41 5.05 -18.41
CA ARG A 309 2.41 5.44 -19.40
C ARG A 309 2.92 6.88 -19.23
N GLN A 310 2.98 7.34 -17.99
CA GLN A 310 3.54 8.64 -17.67
C GLN A 310 5.06 8.58 -17.80
N ARG A 311 5.66 9.70 -18.25
CA ARG A 311 7.12 9.81 -18.37
C ARG A 311 7.83 9.77 -17.01
N ARG A 312 7.12 10.09 -15.93
CA ARG A 312 7.65 10.22 -14.56
C ARG A 312 6.52 10.10 -13.55
N VAL A 313 6.87 9.91 -12.29
CA VAL A 313 5.94 10.15 -11.18
C VAL A 313 5.78 11.67 -10.99
N HIS A 314 4.55 12.16 -11.07
CA HIS A 314 4.16 13.51 -10.68
C HIS A 314 3.22 13.43 -9.46
N LEU A 315 3.76 13.68 -8.27
CA LEU A 315 2.96 13.69 -7.04
C LEU A 315 2.51 15.11 -6.71
N VAL A 316 1.21 15.30 -6.49
CA VAL A 316 0.66 16.58 -5.99
C VAL A 316 0.31 16.45 -4.52
N ILE A 317 0.87 17.31 -3.67
CA ILE A 317 0.64 17.32 -2.22
C ILE A 317 -0.05 18.62 -1.84
N VAL A 318 -1.21 18.53 -1.21
CA VAL A 318 -1.95 19.65 -0.64
C VAL A 318 -1.77 19.63 0.88
N GLY A 319 -1.01 20.60 1.39
CA GLY A 319 -0.56 20.68 2.78
C GLY A 319 0.76 19.94 3.02
N CYS A 320 1.78 20.68 3.49
CA CYS A 320 3.13 20.20 3.74
C CYS A 320 3.58 20.49 5.17
N GLY A 321 2.82 19.97 6.13
CA GLY A 321 3.32 19.77 7.50
C GLY A 321 4.30 18.60 7.58
N ALA A 322 4.50 18.03 8.77
CA ALA A 322 5.37 16.87 8.97
C ALA A 322 4.97 15.66 8.10
N GLN A 323 3.67 15.42 7.93
CA GLN A 323 3.18 14.31 7.10
C GLN A 323 3.41 14.55 5.60
N GLY A 324 3.05 15.72 5.07
CA GLY A 324 3.23 16.04 3.65
C GLY A 324 4.71 16.03 3.26
N GLU A 325 5.59 16.54 4.12
CA GLU A 325 7.04 16.43 3.93
C GLU A 325 7.52 14.98 3.96
N SER A 326 7.06 14.18 4.93
CA SER A 326 7.44 12.76 5.01
C SER A 326 7.02 11.99 3.74
N VAL A 327 5.84 12.29 3.19
CA VAL A 327 5.37 11.70 1.93
C VAL A 327 6.22 12.17 0.76
N ALA A 328 6.59 13.46 0.71
CA ALA A 328 7.48 13.98 -0.32
C ALA A 328 8.84 13.28 -0.27
N VAL A 329 9.45 13.19 0.90
CA VAL A 329 10.76 12.52 1.12
C VAL A 329 10.69 11.05 0.73
N GLU A 330 9.70 10.30 1.20
CA GLU A 330 9.60 8.87 0.86
C GLU A 330 9.32 8.67 -0.64
N THR A 331 8.55 9.56 -1.28
CA THR A 331 8.36 9.53 -2.75
C THR A 331 9.67 9.78 -3.50
N LEU A 332 10.45 10.77 -3.06
CA LEU A 332 11.80 11.04 -3.62
C LEU A 332 12.77 9.87 -3.37
N LEU A 333 12.48 8.95 -2.46
CA LEU A 333 13.30 7.78 -2.23
C LEU A 333 12.87 6.57 -3.06
N THR A 334 11.62 6.51 -3.53
CA THR A 334 11.04 5.32 -4.16
C THR A 334 10.57 5.50 -5.61
N ALA A 335 10.44 6.74 -6.09
CA ALA A 335 9.87 7.02 -7.41
C ALA A 335 10.86 6.85 -8.59
N TRP A 336 12.02 6.26 -8.36
CA TRP A 336 13.10 6.08 -9.33
C TRP A 336 13.07 4.69 -9.94
N ARG A 337 12.46 4.53 -11.12
CA ARG A 337 12.34 3.22 -11.79
C ARG A 337 12.81 3.24 -13.22
N THR A 338 13.13 2.05 -13.74
CA THR A 338 13.36 1.89 -15.18
C THR A 338 12.12 2.32 -15.98
N GLY A 339 12.36 3.06 -17.06
CA GLY A 339 11.28 3.63 -17.89
C GLY A 339 10.66 4.92 -17.35
N LEU A 340 11.06 5.40 -16.17
CA LEU A 340 10.63 6.69 -15.63
C LEU A 340 11.81 7.68 -15.54
N GLU A 341 11.53 8.94 -15.86
CA GLU A 341 12.42 10.06 -15.59
C GLU A 341 12.33 10.49 -14.11
N ALA A 342 13.20 11.42 -13.71
CA ALA A 342 13.22 12.00 -12.37
C ALA A 342 11.82 12.50 -11.93
N PRO A 343 11.40 12.18 -10.70
CA PRO A 343 10.06 12.52 -10.21
C PRO A 343 9.87 14.04 -10.05
N VAL A 344 8.63 14.45 -10.15
CA VAL A 344 8.17 15.82 -9.87
C VAL A 344 7.26 15.77 -8.64
N ILE A 345 7.52 16.63 -7.67
CA ILE A 345 6.65 16.84 -6.51
C ILE A 345 6.17 18.27 -6.52
N SER A 346 4.86 18.45 -6.62
CA SER A 346 4.22 19.76 -6.61
C SER A 346 3.45 19.93 -5.31
N ILE A 347 3.86 20.90 -4.51
CA ILE A 347 3.37 21.15 -3.16
C ILE A 347 2.54 22.43 -3.15
N PHE A 348 1.31 22.33 -2.70
CA PHE A 348 0.40 23.45 -2.48
C PHE A 348 0.21 23.63 -0.98
N ASP A 349 0.71 24.74 -0.44
CA ASP A 349 0.63 25.05 0.99
C ASP A 349 0.43 26.54 1.23
N ARG A 350 -0.40 26.91 2.21
CA ARG A 350 -0.65 28.32 2.58
C ARG A 350 0.63 29.06 2.96
N ASN A 351 1.63 28.34 3.48
CA ASN A 351 2.93 28.86 3.90
C ASN A 351 4.06 28.33 3.00
N ALA A 352 3.90 28.39 1.67
CA ALA A 352 4.88 27.91 0.69
C ALA A 352 6.33 28.35 0.96
N ALA A 353 6.54 29.60 1.39
CA ALA A 353 7.87 30.11 1.73
C ALA A 353 8.51 29.35 2.91
N LEU A 354 7.74 29.08 3.97
CA LEU A 354 8.20 28.31 5.13
C LEU A 354 8.55 26.87 4.74
N VAL A 355 7.70 26.23 3.93
CA VAL A 355 7.93 24.87 3.40
C VAL A 355 9.23 24.83 2.60
N ARG A 356 9.42 25.79 1.68
CA ARG A 356 10.66 25.91 0.89
C ARG A 356 11.89 26.09 1.77
N SER A 357 11.84 26.99 2.76
CA SER A 357 12.95 27.20 3.68
C SER A 357 13.29 25.96 4.50
N ARG A 358 12.29 25.19 4.95
CA ARG A 358 12.48 23.96 5.72
C ARG A 358 13.11 22.86 4.85
N LEU A 359 12.55 22.59 3.67
CA LEU A 359 13.09 21.60 2.73
C LEU A 359 14.50 21.97 2.24
N LYS A 360 14.76 23.26 1.95
CA LYS A 360 16.11 23.73 1.54
C LYS A 360 17.14 23.55 2.65
N ARG A 361 16.77 23.77 3.90
CA ARG A 361 17.67 23.54 5.05
C ARG A 361 17.97 22.06 5.24
N ARG A 362 16.98 21.19 5.08
CA ARG A 362 17.14 19.73 5.21
C ARG A 362 17.96 19.13 4.06
N ALA A 363 17.63 19.48 2.82
CA ALA A 363 18.19 18.90 1.60
C ALA A 363 18.71 19.99 0.64
N PRO A 364 19.81 20.70 1.00
CA PRO A 364 20.31 21.84 0.23
C PRO A 364 20.67 21.49 -1.22
N ALA A 365 21.14 20.27 -1.49
CA ALA A 365 21.50 19.82 -2.85
C ALA A 365 20.29 19.73 -3.81
N LEU A 366 19.06 19.63 -3.30
CA LEU A 366 17.83 19.70 -4.11
C LEU A 366 17.42 21.14 -4.42
N PHE A 367 18.03 22.13 -3.76
CA PHE A 367 17.79 23.56 -3.93
C PHE A 367 19.11 24.31 -4.09
N PRO A 368 19.94 23.95 -5.09
CA PRO A 368 21.26 24.53 -5.26
C PRO A 368 21.15 26.04 -5.52
N ASN A 369 22.13 26.79 -5.00
CA ASN A 369 22.31 28.18 -5.39
C ASN A 369 23.02 28.23 -6.76
N ASP A 370 22.94 29.35 -7.49
CA ASP A 370 23.49 29.48 -8.86
C ASP A 370 24.98 29.12 -8.99
N ASN A 371 25.75 29.22 -7.89
CA ASN A 371 27.18 28.94 -7.85
C ASN A 371 27.53 27.55 -7.28
N GLU A 372 26.55 26.73 -6.87
CA GLU A 372 26.78 25.39 -6.36
C GLU A 372 26.61 24.33 -7.46
N PRO A 373 27.41 23.25 -7.47
CA PRO A 373 27.20 22.14 -8.39
C PRO A 373 25.79 21.56 -8.23
N SER A 374 25.02 21.53 -9.32
CA SER A 374 23.70 20.90 -9.32
C SER A 374 23.82 19.40 -9.50
N LEU A 375 22.89 18.64 -8.90
CA LEU A 375 22.76 17.21 -9.17
C LEU A 375 22.62 16.94 -10.68
N PRO A 376 23.09 15.78 -11.16
CA PRO A 376 22.88 15.34 -12.54
C PRO A 376 21.40 15.41 -12.93
N ILE A 377 21.10 15.82 -14.17
CA ILE A 377 19.72 16.00 -14.65
C ILE A 377 18.87 14.73 -14.42
N ALA A 378 19.46 13.56 -14.67
CA ALA A 378 18.81 12.27 -14.49
C ALA A 378 18.48 11.94 -13.02
N ALA A 379 19.21 12.52 -12.05
CA ALA A 379 19.00 12.36 -10.60
C ALA A 379 18.36 13.59 -9.95
N ARG A 380 18.00 14.62 -10.73
CA ARG A 380 17.48 15.88 -10.23
C ARG A 380 15.95 15.87 -10.23
N ALA A 381 15.37 15.43 -9.11
CA ALA A 381 13.94 15.60 -8.87
C ALA A 381 13.56 17.08 -8.87
N ARG A 382 12.36 17.40 -9.38
CA ARG A 382 11.84 18.77 -9.36
C ARG A 382 10.86 18.92 -8.21
N ILE A 383 11.02 19.96 -7.40
CA ILE A 383 10.13 20.26 -6.29
C ILE A 383 9.54 21.65 -6.51
N ASN A 384 8.27 21.69 -6.89
CA ASN A 384 7.51 22.92 -7.04
C ASN A 384 6.76 23.18 -5.75
N ILE A 385 6.78 24.43 -5.28
CA ILE A 385 6.11 24.83 -4.05
C ILE A 385 5.38 26.11 -4.36
N GLU A 386 4.06 26.01 -4.37
CA GLU A 386 3.12 27.06 -4.72
C GLU A 386 2.27 27.42 -3.49
N ALA A 387 1.95 28.72 -3.36
CA ALA A 387 1.09 29.19 -2.30
C ALA A 387 -0.38 28.92 -2.67
N ALA A 388 -1.04 28.04 -1.92
CA ALA A 388 -2.49 27.83 -2.02
C ALA A 388 -3.04 27.29 -0.71
N ASP A 389 -4.25 27.69 -0.34
CA ASP A 389 -4.92 27.16 0.84
C ASP A 389 -5.87 26.01 0.46
N ALA A 390 -5.74 24.89 1.17
CA ALA A 390 -6.57 23.70 0.96
C ALA A 390 -8.06 23.98 1.17
N ASP A 391 -8.40 25.00 1.96
CA ASP A 391 -9.79 25.35 2.26
C ASP A 391 -10.46 26.16 1.15
N THR A 392 -9.68 26.87 0.32
CA THR A 392 -10.21 27.83 -0.67
C THR A 392 -9.81 27.52 -2.11
N ILE A 393 -8.91 26.56 -2.35
CA ILE A 393 -8.47 26.22 -3.71
C ILE A 393 -9.63 25.66 -4.54
N ASP A 394 -9.86 26.25 -5.71
CA ASP A 394 -10.77 25.70 -6.72
C ASP A 394 -9.98 24.81 -7.69
N PHE A 395 -9.99 23.50 -7.43
CA PHE A 395 -9.27 22.53 -8.26
C PHE A 395 -9.66 22.56 -9.75
N GLY A 396 -10.86 23.03 -10.11
CA GLY A 396 -11.28 23.12 -11.51
C GLY A 396 -10.86 24.40 -12.23
N ALA A 397 -10.59 25.47 -11.46
CA ALA A 397 -10.34 26.81 -12.00
C ALA A 397 -8.95 27.38 -11.66
N ASP A 398 -8.24 26.84 -10.68
CA ASP A 398 -6.98 27.40 -10.20
C ASP A 398 -5.88 27.39 -11.29
N GLU A 399 -5.43 28.58 -11.65
CA GLU A 399 -4.46 28.78 -12.73
C GLU A 399 -3.05 28.30 -12.34
N GLY A 400 -2.68 28.40 -11.06
CA GLY A 400 -1.40 27.89 -10.55
C GLY A 400 -1.31 26.38 -10.69
N LEU A 401 -2.39 25.69 -10.31
CA LEU A 401 -2.53 24.26 -10.46
C LEU A 401 -2.54 23.82 -11.92
N LYS A 402 -3.34 24.46 -12.79
CA LYS A 402 -3.37 24.16 -14.22
C LYS A 402 -2.01 24.35 -14.87
N ARG A 403 -1.30 25.43 -14.53
CA ARG A 403 0.08 25.67 -14.98
C ARG A 403 0.99 24.51 -14.60
N VAL A 404 1.01 24.12 -13.33
CA VAL A 404 1.84 23.01 -12.82
C VAL A 404 1.53 21.69 -13.54
N LEU A 405 0.25 21.36 -13.75
CA LEU A 405 -0.16 20.15 -14.48
C LEU A 405 0.19 20.23 -15.97
N SER A 406 0.11 21.40 -16.59
CA SER A 406 0.50 21.60 -17.99
C SER A 406 2.01 21.46 -18.19
N GLU A 407 2.82 21.96 -17.24
CA GLU A 407 4.28 21.94 -17.33
C GLU A 407 4.87 20.54 -17.07
N HIS A 408 4.24 19.76 -16.19
CA HIS A 408 4.80 18.49 -15.71
C HIS A 408 3.98 17.26 -16.09
N GLY A 409 2.85 17.45 -16.76
CA GLY A 409 1.89 16.41 -17.08
C GLY A 409 0.90 16.13 -15.95
N PRO A 410 -0.08 15.24 -16.19
CA PRO A 410 -1.12 14.92 -15.22
C PRO A 410 -0.54 14.33 -13.94
N ALA A 411 -1.22 14.56 -12.81
CA ALA A 411 -0.84 13.98 -11.53
C ALA A 411 -0.86 12.44 -11.62
N THR A 412 0.19 11.80 -11.13
CA THR A 412 0.20 10.36 -10.85
C THR A 412 -0.73 10.06 -9.68
N ALA A 413 -0.67 10.89 -8.63
CA ALA A 413 -1.49 10.78 -7.43
C ALA A 413 -1.61 12.14 -6.70
N TRP A 414 -2.63 12.26 -5.86
CA TRP A 414 -2.89 13.40 -4.99
C TRP A 414 -2.78 12.97 -3.53
N VAL A 415 -2.17 13.82 -2.69
CA VAL A 415 -2.06 13.58 -1.25
C VAL A 415 -2.53 14.81 -0.49
N PHE A 416 -3.50 14.63 0.41
CA PHE A 416 -4.00 15.67 1.30
C PHE A 416 -3.44 15.47 2.70
N ALA A 417 -2.63 16.42 3.18
CA ALA A 417 -1.92 16.37 4.44
C ALA A 417 -1.82 17.77 5.11
N ALA A 418 -2.92 18.54 5.10
CA ALA A 418 -3.04 19.89 5.63
C ALA A 418 -3.12 19.98 7.18
N GLY A 419 -2.84 18.88 7.89
CA GLY A 419 -2.81 18.83 9.37
C GLY A 419 -4.16 18.64 10.05
N ASP A 420 -5.27 18.98 9.39
CA ASP A 420 -6.64 18.81 9.86
C ASP A 420 -7.40 17.79 9.00
N ASP A 421 -7.96 16.75 9.64
CA ASP A 421 -8.60 15.64 8.93
C ASP A 421 -9.89 16.08 8.21
N SER A 422 -10.65 17.02 8.79
CA SER A 422 -11.87 17.54 8.17
C SER A 422 -11.55 18.40 6.94
N LEU A 423 -10.50 19.22 7.02
CA LEU A 423 -10.00 20.01 5.90
C LEU A 423 -9.49 19.09 4.77
N ASN A 424 -8.71 18.07 5.11
CA ASN A 424 -8.23 17.08 4.13
C ASN A 424 -9.39 16.42 3.39
N LEU A 425 -10.45 16.03 4.10
CA LEU A 425 -11.65 15.41 3.52
C LEU A 425 -12.41 16.37 2.60
N ARG A 426 -12.65 17.62 3.03
CA ARG A 426 -13.35 18.62 2.20
C ARG A 426 -12.58 18.92 0.92
N ALA A 427 -11.28 19.15 1.02
CA ALA A 427 -10.44 19.44 -0.13
C ALA A 427 -10.35 18.25 -1.10
N ALA A 428 -10.22 17.02 -0.57
CA ALA A 428 -10.26 15.80 -1.37
C ALA A 428 -11.61 15.59 -2.08
N ALA A 429 -12.72 15.91 -1.42
CA ALA A 429 -14.05 15.85 -2.04
C ALA A 429 -14.21 16.90 -3.15
N ALA A 430 -13.69 18.12 -2.96
CA ALA A 430 -13.68 19.16 -3.98
C ALA A 430 -12.87 18.74 -5.22
N LEU A 431 -11.68 18.15 -5.02
CA LEU A 431 -10.88 17.57 -6.10
C LEU A 431 -11.62 16.43 -6.82
N HIS A 432 -12.26 15.52 -6.07
CA HIS A 432 -13.03 14.43 -6.66
C HIS A 432 -14.16 14.98 -7.55
N MET A 433 -14.87 16.02 -7.10
CA MET A 433 -15.87 16.69 -7.93
C MET A 433 -15.28 17.35 -9.18
N ALA A 434 -14.08 17.93 -9.11
CA ALA A 434 -13.39 18.48 -10.27
C ALA A 434 -13.03 17.39 -11.30
N ILE A 435 -12.58 16.21 -10.82
CA ILE A 435 -12.32 15.05 -11.68
C ILE A 435 -13.62 14.55 -12.35
N LEU A 436 -14.72 14.43 -11.59
CA LEU A 436 -16.03 14.02 -12.13
C LEU A 436 -16.59 15.03 -13.14
N LYS A 437 -16.33 16.33 -12.93
CA LYS A 437 -16.67 17.41 -13.87
C LYS A 437 -15.72 17.50 -15.07
N ARG A 438 -14.71 16.64 -15.15
CA ARG A 438 -13.70 16.60 -16.23
C ARG A 438 -12.89 17.89 -16.37
N THR A 439 -12.74 18.64 -15.28
CA THR A 439 -11.84 19.81 -15.27
C THR A 439 -10.41 19.41 -14.97
N LEU A 440 -10.20 18.19 -14.45
CA LEU A 440 -8.89 17.61 -14.16
C LEU A 440 -8.81 16.14 -14.59
N PRO A 441 -7.65 15.67 -15.06
CA PRO A 441 -7.41 14.25 -15.30
C PRO A 441 -7.55 13.43 -14.01
N PRO A 442 -8.07 12.19 -14.10
CA PRO A 442 -8.28 11.34 -12.93
C PRO A 442 -6.94 10.84 -12.36
N ALA A 443 -6.83 10.86 -11.04
CA ALA A 443 -5.72 10.26 -10.33
C ALA A 443 -6.15 9.78 -8.93
N PRO A 444 -5.51 8.74 -8.37
CA PRO A 444 -5.73 8.33 -7.00
C PRO A 444 -5.60 9.49 -6.01
N ILE A 445 -6.51 9.55 -5.05
CA ILE A 445 -6.59 10.57 -4.01
C ILE A 445 -6.27 9.90 -2.67
N HIS A 446 -5.24 10.36 -1.99
CA HIS A 446 -4.83 9.85 -0.69
C HIS A 446 -5.08 10.92 0.36
N VAL A 447 -5.90 10.61 1.36
CA VAL A 447 -6.33 11.57 2.38
C VAL A 447 -5.77 11.15 3.72
N ARG A 448 -4.99 12.02 4.36
CA ARG A 448 -4.48 11.78 5.70
C ARG A 448 -5.64 11.84 6.69
N ILE A 449 -5.84 10.75 7.42
CA ILE A 449 -6.75 10.65 8.57
C ILE A 449 -5.97 10.11 9.76
N TRP A 450 -5.85 10.92 10.81
CA TRP A 450 -5.06 10.61 12.01
C TRP A 450 -5.94 10.20 13.19
N SER A 451 -7.09 10.87 13.35
CA SER A 451 -8.03 10.57 14.43
C SER A 451 -8.91 9.40 14.03
N GLY A 452 -8.72 8.26 14.68
CA GLY A 452 -9.63 7.11 14.58
C GLY A 452 -8.98 5.81 15.02
N HIS A 453 -9.73 4.97 15.74
CA HIS A 453 -9.44 3.54 15.79
C HIS A 453 -9.49 2.98 14.36
N GLN A 454 -8.84 1.85 14.09
CA GLN A 454 -8.82 1.24 12.76
C GLN A 454 -10.24 0.95 12.22
N GLY A 455 -11.21 0.75 13.13
CA GLY A 455 -12.64 0.62 12.81
C GLY A 455 -13.38 1.93 12.52
N ASP A 456 -12.83 3.07 12.93
CA ASP A 456 -13.42 4.41 12.77
C ASP A 456 -12.80 5.19 11.60
N THR A 457 -11.76 4.64 10.97
CA THR A 457 -11.18 5.26 9.78
C THR A 457 -12.27 5.30 8.70
N PRO A 458 -12.69 6.49 8.24
CA PRO A 458 -13.79 6.59 7.30
C PRO A 458 -13.40 5.85 6.03
N VAL A 459 -14.25 4.91 5.65
CA VAL A 459 -14.17 4.25 4.35
C VAL A 459 -14.53 5.31 3.30
N LEU A 460 -13.54 6.05 2.81
CA LEU A 460 -13.72 7.16 1.86
C LEU A 460 -14.39 6.71 0.56
N SER A 461 -14.28 5.42 0.27
CA SER A 461 -15.04 4.75 -0.75
C SER A 461 -15.50 3.40 -0.24
N THR A 462 -16.80 3.24 -0.01
CA THR A 462 -17.43 1.93 0.25
C THR A 462 -17.31 1.00 -0.96
N HIS A 463 -16.92 1.59 -2.09
CA HIS A 463 -16.83 1.02 -3.41
C HIS A 463 -15.39 0.50 -3.66
N PRO A 464 -15.20 -0.78 -4.04
CA PRO A 464 -13.89 -1.37 -4.28
C PRO A 464 -12.98 -0.61 -5.26
N ILE A 465 -13.57 0.16 -6.19
CA ILE A 465 -12.87 0.93 -7.24
C ILE A 465 -12.74 2.43 -6.93
N GLY A 466 -12.99 2.84 -5.68
CA GLY A 466 -12.87 4.24 -5.31
C GLY A 466 -11.47 4.79 -5.54
N ILE A 467 -11.39 5.99 -6.11
CA ILE A 467 -10.12 6.70 -6.30
C ILE A 467 -9.59 7.28 -4.99
N ALA A 468 -10.45 7.52 -3.99
CA ALA A 468 -10.06 8.09 -2.70
C ALA A 468 -9.76 7.01 -1.65
N ARG A 469 -8.63 7.15 -0.95
CA ARG A 469 -8.17 6.23 0.10
C ARG A 469 -7.65 7.01 1.31
N ALA A 470 -8.06 6.59 2.51
CA ALA A 470 -7.48 7.12 3.73
C ALA A 470 -6.10 6.50 4.00
N PHE A 471 -5.19 7.27 4.58
CA PHE A 471 -3.91 6.77 5.08
C PHE A 471 -3.50 7.49 6.37
N GLY A 472 -2.50 6.94 7.08
CA GLY A 472 -1.94 7.55 8.28
C GLY A 472 -2.72 7.30 9.56
N ALA A 473 -3.72 6.40 9.53
CA ALA A 473 -4.41 5.95 10.73
C ALA A 473 -3.39 5.36 11.71
N LEU A 474 -3.48 5.77 12.97
CA LEU A 474 -2.43 5.53 13.96
C LEU A 474 -2.24 4.04 14.24
N GLU A 475 -3.32 3.29 14.47
CA GLU A 475 -3.27 1.84 14.73
C GLU A 475 -2.70 1.07 13.53
N ALA A 476 -3.14 1.40 12.31
CA ALA A 476 -2.60 0.76 11.09
C ALA A 476 -1.11 1.06 10.90
N THR A 477 -0.68 2.29 11.20
CA THR A 477 0.72 2.70 11.13
C THR A 477 1.56 1.97 12.18
N MET A 478 1.05 1.80 13.41
CA MET A 478 1.71 1.04 14.48
C MET A 478 1.75 -0.46 14.22
N ALA A 479 0.69 -1.03 13.68
CA ALA A 479 0.69 -2.43 13.28
C ALA A 479 1.77 -2.71 12.21
N ALA A 480 1.95 -1.79 11.27
CA ALA A 480 2.91 -1.93 10.18
C ALA A 480 4.35 -1.53 10.54
N THR A 481 4.59 -0.73 11.59
CA THR A 481 5.93 -0.22 11.86
C THR A 481 6.88 -1.33 12.37
N PRO A 482 8.09 -1.44 11.79
CA PRO A 482 9.16 -2.27 12.35
C PRO A 482 9.61 -1.78 13.73
N ALA A 483 9.35 -0.51 14.08
CA ALA A 483 9.73 0.05 15.37
C ALA A 483 9.05 -0.64 16.57
N CYS A 484 7.99 -1.44 16.37
CA CYS A 484 7.38 -2.27 17.40
C CYS A 484 7.94 -3.70 17.45
N ASP A 485 8.92 -4.04 16.60
CA ASP A 485 9.56 -5.36 16.56
C ASP A 485 10.58 -5.53 17.69
N ASP A 486 10.83 -6.79 18.07
CA ASP A 486 11.89 -7.13 19.02
C ASP A 486 13.25 -6.66 18.46
N ASP A 487 13.49 -6.91 17.17
CA ASP A 487 14.67 -6.45 16.43
C ASP A 487 14.25 -5.73 15.13
N PRO A 488 14.11 -4.39 15.15
CA PRO A 488 13.69 -3.61 13.98
C PRO A 488 14.71 -3.66 12.82
N ASP A 489 15.96 -4.01 13.13
CA ASP A 489 17.08 -4.02 12.19
C ASP A 489 17.33 -5.41 11.61
N GLN A 490 16.62 -6.45 12.04
CA GLN A 490 16.87 -7.84 11.63
C GLN A 490 17.00 -7.98 10.10
N ILE A 491 16.01 -7.47 9.36
CA ILE A 491 15.96 -7.63 7.89
C ILE A 491 17.06 -6.82 7.20
N ALA A 492 17.26 -5.59 7.66
CA ALA A 492 18.30 -4.72 7.12
C ALA A 492 19.70 -5.30 7.37
N ARG A 493 19.89 -5.94 8.53
CA ARG A 493 21.11 -6.67 8.89
C ARG A 493 21.30 -7.89 8.02
N GLU A 494 20.28 -8.73 7.86
CA GLU A 494 20.34 -9.90 6.97
C GLU A 494 20.69 -9.52 5.52
N LEU A 495 20.07 -8.45 5.01
CA LEU A 495 20.39 -7.92 3.67
C LEU A 495 21.82 -7.35 3.59
N HIS A 496 22.28 -6.64 4.62
CA HIS A 496 23.66 -6.13 4.68
C HIS A 496 24.69 -7.26 4.72
N GLU A 497 24.44 -8.32 5.49
CA GLU A 497 25.31 -9.49 5.55
C GLU A 497 25.37 -10.22 4.21
N ALA A 498 24.24 -10.33 3.50
CA ALA A 498 24.20 -10.86 2.13
C ALA A 498 24.98 -9.97 1.15
N TYR A 499 24.79 -8.65 1.25
CA TYR A 499 25.51 -7.65 0.45
C TYR A 499 27.02 -7.72 0.70
N ARG A 500 27.44 -7.87 1.96
CA ARG A 500 28.84 -8.03 2.35
C ARG A 500 29.44 -9.31 1.80
N ALA A 501 28.73 -10.43 1.95
CA ALA A 501 29.17 -11.71 1.41
C ALA A 501 29.37 -11.63 -0.12
N GLN A 502 28.48 -10.93 -0.82
CA GLN A 502 28.59 -10.73 -2.26
C GLN A 502 29.77 -9.84 -2.65
N GLY A 503 29.96 -8.72 -1.95
CA GLY A 503 31.12 -7.85 -2.16
C GLY A 503 32.46 -8.58 -1.97
N ILE A 504 32.54 -9.46 -0.95
CA ILE A 504 33.72 -10.31 -0.71
C ILE A 504 33.94 -11.28 -1.87
N ARG A 505 32.90 -11.97 -2.34
CA ARG A 505 33.00 -12.88 -3.51
C ARG A 505 33.48 -12.15 -4.76
N MET A 506 32.97 -10.95 -5.02
CA MET A 506 33.37 -10.14 -6.16
C MET A 506 34.81 -9.64 -6.03
N ARG A 507 35.26 -9.25 -4.84
CA ARG A 507 36.67 -8.90 -4.56
C ARG A 507 37.62 -10.10 -4.74
N LEU A 508 37.17 -11.32 -4.42
CA LEU A 508 37.97 -12.53 -4.65
C LEU A 508 38.08 -12.86 -6.15
N ALA A 509 37.01 -12.63 -6.92
CA ALA A 509 37.02 -12.81 -8.37
C ALA A 509 37.80 -11.71 -9.10
N ASP A 510 37.84 -10.50 -8.54
CA ASP A 510 38.53 -9.33 -9.08
C ASP A 510 39.16 -8.51 -7.92
N PRO A 511 40.46 -8.72 -7.63
CA PRO A 511 41.15 -8.03 -6.54
C PRO A 511 41.20 -6.51 -6.65
N SER A 512 40.92 -5.93 -7.82
CA SER A 512 40.87 -4.47 -8.01
C SER A 512 39.58 -3.86 -7.45
N PHE A 513 38.56 -4.68 -7.18
CA PHE A 513 37.28 -4.25 -6.63
C PHE A 513 37.39 -3.92 -5.13
N VAL A 514 37.35 -2.63 -4.82
CA VAL A 514 37.37 -2.13 -3.43
C VAL A 514 35.94 -2.07 -2.88
N PHE A 515 35.72 -2.70 -1.72
CA PHE A 515 34.41 -2.81 -1.07
C PHE A 515 34.58 -2.77 0.45
N SER A 516 33.69 -2.05 1.15
CA SER A 516 33.68 -1.99 2.62
C SER A 516 33.08 -3.27 3.20
N ASP A 517 33.89 -4.05 3.90
CA ASP A 517 33.50 -5.29 4.57
C ASP A 517 33.19 -5.08 6.07
N GLU A 518 32.75 -3.88 6.43
CA GLU A 518 32.33 -3.56 7.81
C GLU A 518 31.11 -4.42 8.22
N PRO A 519 31.18 -5.13 9.36
CA PRO A 519 30.02 -5.79 9.96
C PRO A 519 28.93 -4.79 10.37
N TRP A 520 27.68 -5.27 10.46
CA TRP A 520 26.53 -4.43 10.82
C TRP A 520 26.74 -3.60 12.09
N ASP A 521 27.29 -4.22 13.14
CA ASP A 521 27.46 -3.58 14.44
C ASP A 521 28.50 -2.44 14.40
N ASP A 522 29.45 -2.51 13.47
CA ASP A 522 30.51 -1.52 13.27
C ASP A 522 30.08 -0.39 12.30
N LEU A 523 28.96 -0.56 11.59
CA LEU A 523 28.44 0.48 10.70
C LEU A 523 28.04 1.71 11.50
N SER A 524 28.38 2.88 10.95
CA SER A 524 27.77 4.14 11.38
C SER A 524 26.27 4.11 11.15
N GLU A 525 25.53 4.86 11.97
CA GLU A 525 24.07 4.88 11.89
C GLU A 525 23.57 5.41 10.53
N THR A 526 24.31 6.32 9.89
CA THR A 526 24.05 6.76 8.51
C THR A 526 24.13 5.59 7.51
N LYS A 527 25.12 4.69 7.65
CA LYS A 527 25.24 3.48 6.81
C LYS A 527 24.16 2.45 7.13
N ARG A 528 23.81 2.25 8.41
CA ARG A 528 22.69 1.37 8.80
C ARG A 528 21.37 1.87 8.23
N ASN A 529 21.11 3.16 8.32
CA ASN A 529 19.91 3.77 7.77
C ASN A 529 19.86 3.62 6.23
N ALA A 530 20.99 3.77 5.53
CA ALA A 530 21.07 3.47 4.10
C ALA A 530 20.65 2.02 3.78
N ASN A 531 21.12 1.04 4.57
CA ASN A 531 20.72 -0.36 4.44
C ASN A 531 19.24 -0.62 4.79
N ARG A 532 18.67 0.08 5.79
CA ARG A 532 17.23 0.04 6.06
C ARG A 532 16.43 0.53 4.86
N ARG A 533 16.85 1.65 4.24
CA ARG A 533 16.21 2.21 3.05
C ARG A 533 16.33 1.29 1.85
N LEU A 534 17.50 0.66 1.69
CA LEU A 534 17.78 -0.31 0.65
C LEU A 534 16.75 -1.44 0.62
N HIS A 535 16.48 -2.05 1.78
CA HIS A 535 15.47 -3.10 1.92
C HIS A 535 14.09 -2.63 1.45
N ARG A 536 13.67 -1.41 1.81
CA ARG A 536 12.34 -0.88 1.43
C ARG A 536 12.16 -0.78 -0.08
N HIS A 537 13.24 -0.56 -0.83
CA HIS A 537 13.20 -0.39 -2.28
C HIS A 537 13.66 -1.66 -3.02
N ALA A 538 13.93 -2.76 -2.32
CA ALA A 538 14.32 -4.02 -2.94
C ALA A 538 13.25 -4.54 -3.91
N VAL A 539 11.98 -4.38 -3.53
CA VAL A 539 10.79 -4.80 -4.30
C VAL A 539 10.80 -4.21 -5.71
N MET A 540 10.95 -2.90 -5.83
CA MET A 540 10.91 -2.21 -7.12
C MET A 540 12.10 -2.58 -8.02
N LYS A 541 13.30 -2.77 -7.44
CA LYS A 541 14.50 -3.20 -8.19
C LYS A 541 14.32 -4.60 -8.76
N PHE A 542 13.77 -5.48 -7.94
CA PHE A 542 13.44 -6.84 -8.36
C PHE A 542 12.40 -6.84 -9.49
N GLU A 543 11.37 -6.00 -9.39
CA GLU A 543 10.37 -5.85 -10.45
C GLU A 543 10.96 -5.25 -11.75
N ASP A 544 11.90 -4.30 -11.65
CA ASP A 544 12.57 -3.72 -12.84
C ASP A 544 13.48 -4.76 -13.54
N LEU A 545 14.08 -5.66 -12.76
CA LEU A 545 14.74 -6.88 -13.25
C LEU A 545 13.73 -7.94 -13.74
N GLY A 546 12.42 -7.69 -13.66
CA GLY A 546 11.40 -8.56 -14.27
C GLY A 546 10.89 -9.65 -13.37
N GLY A 547 11.31 -9.66 -12.12
CA GLY A 547 10.70 -10.46 -11.08
C GLY A 547 9.32 -9.94 -10.70
N GLN A 548 8.58 -10.74 -9.93
CA GLN A 548 7.37 -10.29 -9.26
C GLN A 548 7.45 -10.60 -7.78
N TRP A 549 7.28 -9.57 -6.95
CA TRP A 549 7.36 -9.72 -5.51
C TRP A 549 6.03 -10.19 -4.94
N ARG A 550 6.00 -11.39 -4.33
CA ARG A 550 4.79 -11.99 -3.74
C ARG A 550 4.73 -11.97 -2.21
N HIS A 551 5.77 -11.55 -1.51
CA HIS A 551 5.81 -11.76 -0.06
C HIS A 551 5.43 -10.52 0.77
N ARG A 552 4.56 -10.70 1.76
CA ARG A 552 4.30 -9.73 2.85
C ARG A 552 5.17 -9.97 4.11
N GLY A 553 6.16 -10.84 4.00
CA GLY A 553 6.99 -11.28 5.11
C GLY A 553 8.19 -10.39 5.37
N ARG A 554 8.84 -10.66 6.49
CA ARG A 554 9.99 -9.91 7.02
C ARG A 554 11.32 -10.46 6.51
N MET A 555 11.38 -10.98 5.30
CA MET A 555 12.59 -11.63 4.78
C MET A 555 12.97 -11.08 3.41
N VAL A 556 14.28 -11.08 3.13
CA VAL A 556 14.83 -10.92 1.78
C VAL A 556 14.37 -12.12 0.95
N PRO A 557 13.83 -11.93 -0.26
CA PRO A 557 13.26 -13.02 -1.05
C PRO A 557 14.39 -13.90 -1.58
N ALA A 558 14.11 -15.19 -1.71
CA ALA A 558 14.88 -16.04 -2.62
C ALA A 558 14.40 -15.78 -4.06
N VAL A 559 15.32 -15.82 -5.02
CA VAL A 559 14.99 -15.76 -6.44
C VAL A 559 15.21 -17.16 -7.02
N ASP A 560 14.25 -17.61 -7.83
CA ASP A 560 14.34 -18.90 -8.53
C ASP A 560 15.60 -18.95 -9.42
N ALA A 561 16.20 -20.13 -9.54
CA ALA A 561 17.31 -20.40 -10.44
C ALA A 561 17.00 -19.99 -11.88
N GLU A 562 15.75 -20.14 -12.35
CA GLU A 562 15.34 -19.75 -13.71
C GLU A 562 15.52 -18.26 -14.00
N LEU A 563 15.29 -17.38 -13.02
CA LEU A 563 15.57 -15.95 -13.17
C LEU A 563 17.00 -15.64 -12.75
N ARG A 564 17.51 -16.25 -11.68
CA ARG A 564 18.85 -15.95 -11.16
C ARG A 564 19.94 -16.28 -12.16
N ASP A 565 19.95 -17.50 -12.69
CA ASP A 565 21.10 -18.03 -13.42
C ASP A 565 21.35 -17.27 -14.75
N PRO A 566 20.33 -16.95 -15.57
CA PRO A 566 20.53 -16.13 -16.76
C PRO A 566 20.98 -14.70 -16.45
N TYR A 567 20.49 -14.10 -15.36
CA TYR A 567 20.92 -12.76 -14.93
C TYR A 567 22.38 -12.74 -14.49
N VAL A 568 22.76 -13.71 -13.66
CA VAL A 568 24.14 -13.86 -13.20
C VAL A 568 25.08 -14.16 -14.37
N ALA A 569 24.67 -15.03 -15.31
CA ALA A 569 25.45 -15.35 -16.50
C ALA A 569 25.67 -14.10 -17.37
N THR A 570 24.61 -13.32 -17.64
CA THR A 570 24.73 -12.08 -18.41
C THR A 570 25.58 -11.04 -17.69
N GLU A 571 25.40 -10.82 -16.38
CA GLU A 571 26.19 -9.84 -15.61
C GLU A 571 27.69 -10.19 -15.57
N ASN A 572 28.03 -11.48 -15.42
CA ASN A 572 29.41 -11.94 -15.36
C ASN A 572 30.22 -11.60 -16.63
N ILE A 573 29.57 -11.52 -17.80
CA ILE A 573 30.21 -11.22 -19.08
C ILE A 573 30.16 -9.73 -19.46
N MET A 574 29.45 -8.91 -18.69
CA MET A 574 29.39 -7.46 -18.90
C MET A 574 30.69 -6.78 -18.45
N ASP A 575 31.13 -5.79 -19.23
CA ASP A 575 32.32 -4.98 -19.03
C ASP A 575 31.91 -3.55 -18.65
N TYR A 576 31.94 -3.30 -17.34
CA TYR A 576 31.57 -2.01 -16.77
C TYR A 576 32.53 -0.88 -17.16
N ASP A 577 33.75 -1.16 -17.65
CA ASP A 577 34.65 -0.09 -18.12
C ASP A 577 34.08 0.61 -19.36
N VAL A 578 33.51 -0.17 -20.27
CA VAL A 578 33.03 0.31 -21.58
C VAL A 578 31.53 0.60 -21.63
N MET A 579 30.78 0.18 -20.61
CA MET A 579 29.34 0.45 -20.46
C MET A 579 29.07 1.93 -20.27
N GLN A 580 28.54 2.59 -21.29
CA GLN A 580 28.14 3.99 -21.23
C GLN A 580 26.72 4.13 -21.77
N ASP A 581 26.00 5.12 -21.24
CA ASP A 581 24.68 5.49 -21.73
C ASP A 581 24.73 5.78 -23.25
N GLY A 582 23.72 5.32 -23.98
CA GLY A 582 23.60 5.49 -25.43
C GLY A 582 24.50 4.61 -26.31
N LYS A 583 25.40 3.77 -25.77
CA LYS A 583 26.15 2.78 -26.58
C LYS A 583 25.33 1.49 -26.77
N LEU A 584 25.51 0.82 -27.91
CA LEU A 584 24.84 -0.46 -28.16
C LEU A 584 25.34 -1.56 -27.21
N PRO A 585 24.45 -2.39 -26.64
CA PRO A 585 24.83 -3.44 -25.69
C PRO A 585 25.88 -4.44 -26.21
N ARG A 586 25.95 -4.64 -27.52
CA ARG A 586 26.93 -5.53 -28.16
C ARG A 586 28.39 -5.12 -27.90
N ARG A 587 28.64 -3.90 -27.44
CA ARG A 587 29.97 -3.39 -27.09
C ARG A 587 30.27 -3.44 -25.59
N TRP A 588 29.33 -3.92 -24.78
CA TRP A 588 29.46 -3.98 -23.32
C TRP A 588 30.01 -5.32 -22.84
N TRP A 589 30.50 -6.18 -23.72
CA TRP A 589 30.98 -7.50 -23.34
C TRP A 589 32.48 -7.49 -23.08
N LYS A 590 32.92 -8.27 -22.09
CA LYS A 590 34.33 -8.53 -21.86
C LYS A 590 34.98 -9.15 -23.10
N SER A 591 36.25 -8.80 -23.34
CA SER A 591 37.02 -9.38 -24.44
C SER A 591 37.02 -10.91 -24.37
N GLY A 592 36.63 -11.57 -25.46
CA GLY A 592 36.55 -13.04 -25.56
C GLY A 592 35.19 -13.65 -25.15
N ALA A 593 34.20 -12.86 -24.73
CA ALA A 593 32.84 -13.35 -24.58
C ALA A 593 32.27 -13.76 -25.96
N ALA A 594 31.56 -14.89 -26.02
CA ALA A 594 30.92 -15.37 -27.25
C ALA A 594 29.90 -14.36 -27.80
N ALA A 595 29.52 -14.49 -29.07
CA ALA A 595 28.41 -13.71 -29.62
C ALA A 595 27.14 -14.00 -28.81
N GLN A 596 26.54 -12.94 -28.26
CA GLN A 596 25.38 -13.05 -27.38
C GLN A 596 24.09 -13.05 -28.18
N ASP A 597 23.12 -13.84 -27.73
CA ASP A 597 21.77 -13.84 -28.29
C ASP A 597 21.03 -12.52 -27.98
N ILE A 598 19.87 -12.37 -28.62
CA ILE A 598 18.99 -11.21 -28.46
C ILE A 598 18.55 -11.08 -27.00
N GLU A 599 18.23 -12.19 -26.35
CA GLU A 599 17.72 -12.23 -24.98
C GLU A 599 18.76 -11.75 -23.95
N SER A 600 20.01 -12.17 -24.06
CA SER A 600 21.13 -11.71 -23.23
C SER A 600 21.41 -10.22 -23.44
N THR A 601 21.23 -9.73 -24.67
CA THR A 601 21.33 -8.29 -24.99
C THR A 601 20.21 -7.47 -24.32
N HIS A 602 18.97 -7.96 -24.34
CA HIS A 602 17.86 -7.34 -23.61
C HIS A 602 18.11 -7.34 -22.11
N ARG A 603 18.56 -8.48 -21.55
CA ARG A 603 18.87 -8.60 -20.13
C ARG A 603 19.98 -7.65 -19.68
N ALA A 604 21.05 -7.51 -20.46
CA ALA A 604 22.11 -6.53 -20.18
C ALA A 604 21.59 -5.08 -20.19
N SER A 605 20.70 -4.76 -21.14
CA SER A 605 20.05 -3.44 -21.21
C SER A 605 19.21 -3.16 -19.96
N ARG A 606 18.49 -4.17 -19.46
CA ARG A 606 17.73 -4.07 -18.21
C ARG A 606 18.64 -3.89 -17.00
N ILE A 607 19.71 -4.68 -16.88
CA ILE A 607 20.69 -4.55 -15.78
C ILE A 607 21.25 -3.12 -15.74
N LEU A 608 21.67 -2.58 -16.89
CA LEU A 608 22.14 -1.20 -16.98
C LEU A 608 21.06 -0.19 -16.54
N ALA A 609 19.84 -0.32 -17.07
CA ALA A 609 18.76 0.59 -16.73
C ALA A 609 18.46 0.59 -15.21
N VAL A 610 18.46 -0.59 -14.59
CA VAL A 610 18.26 -0.73 -13.14
C VAL A 610 19.42 -0.13 -12.36
N ALA A 611 20.67 -0.34 -12.78
CA ALA A 611 21.85 0.26 -12.15
C ALA A 611 21.80 1.79 -12.21
N ILE A 612 21.46 2.37 -13.36
CA ILE A 612 21.28 3.83 -13.52
C ILE A 612 20.15 4.35 -12.61
N ALA A 613 18.99 3.67 -12.60
CA ALA A 613 17.87 4.06 -11.75
C ALA A 613 18.24 4.01 -10.26
N GLU A 614 18.98 2.98 -9.85
CA GLU A 614 19.48 2.84 -8.48
C GLU A 614 20.47 3.94 -8.11
N HIS A 615 21.40 4.28 -9.01
CA HIS A 615 22.35 5.35 -8.76
C HIS A 615 21.69 6.72 -8.64
N ASN A 616 20.69 7.00 -9.49
CA ASN A 616 19.90 8.23 -9.41
C ASN A 616 19.14 8.31 -8.08
N ARG A 617 18.54 7.18 -7.66
CA ARG A 617 17.88 7.05 -6.35
C ARG A 617 18.85 7.26 -5.19
N TRP A 618 20.02 6.63 -5.25
CA TRP A 618 21.07 6.77 -4.23
C TRP A 618 21.58 8.22 -4.17
N THR A 619 21.74 8.89 -5.30
CA THR A 619 22.12 10.30 -5.36
C THR A 619 21.05 11.18 -4.70
N ALA A 620 19.76 10.93 -4.95
CA ALA A 620 18.67 11.62 -4.28
C ALA A 620 18.63 11.32 -2.77
N ASP A 621 18.88 10.08 -2.37
CA ASP A 621 18.99 9.64 -0.98
C ASP A 621 20.10 10.40 -0.24
N ARG A 622 21.29 10.50 -0.85
CA ARG A 622 22.40 11.30 -0.30
C ARG A 622 22.03 12.78 -0.20
N ALA A 623 21.40 13.35 -1.22
CA ALA A 623 20.95 14.75 -1.20
C ALA A 623 19.93 15.03 -0.08
N LEU A 624 19.02 14.09 0.17
CA LEU A 624 18.03 14.16 1.27
C LEU A 624 18.66 14.03 2.65
N ASP A 625 19.79 13.32 2.76
CA ASP A 625 20.63 13.26 3.97
C ASP A 625 21.58 14.47 4.09
N GLY A 626 21.40 15.51 3.26
CA GLY A 626 22.15 16.75 3.32
C GLY A 626 23.55 16.68 2.70
N TRP A 627 23.87 15.64 1.93
CA TRP A 627 25.11 15.58 1.17
C TRP A 627 25.07 16.49 -0.06
N LYS A 628 26.24 17.04 -0.40
CA LYS A 628 26.47 17.86 -1.60
C LYS A 628 27.46 17.16 -2.51
N MET A 629 27.26 17.33 -3.81
CA MET A 629 28.15 16.85 -4.84
C MET A 629 29.46 17.64 -4.83
N THR A 630 30.59 16.96 -4.97
CA THR A 630 31.89 17.61 -5.20
C THR A 630 31.98 18.18 -6.62
N PRO A 631 32.90 19.12 -6.90
CA PRO A 631 33.09 19.65 -8.26
C PRO A 631 33.53 18.59 -9.29
N LYS A 632 34.23 17.54 -8.86
CA LYS A 632 34.69 16.43 -9.71
C LYS A 632 34.48 15.08 -9.00
N PRO A 633 34.29 13.98 -9.74
CA PRO A 633 34.21 12.64 -9.17
C PRO A 633 35.61 12.14 -8.78
N ALA A 634 36.17 12.72 -7.72
CA ALA A 634 37.52 12.41 -7.25
C ALA A 634 37.49 12.05 -5.75
N PRO A 635 37.97 10.86 -5.35
CA PRO A 635 37.95 10.42 -3.96
C PRO A 635 38.62 11.37 -2.97
N SER A 636 39.65 12.11 -3.41
CA SER A 636 40.34 13.12 -2.60
C SER A 636 39.47 14.33 -2.22
N GLN A 637 38.32 14.52 -2.88
CA GLN A 637 37.38 15.58 -2.59
C GLN A 637 36.27 15.17 -1.62
N ARG A 638 36.14 13.87 -1.32
CA ARG A 638 35.16 13.37 -0.36
C ARG A 638 35.48 13.90 1.04
N ASN A 639 34.47 14.40 1.72
CA ASN A 639 34.59 14.88 3.10
C ASN A 639 33.30 14.58 3.86
N ASP A 640 33.34 13.55 4.69
CA ASP A 640 32.16 13.06 5.41
C ASP A 640 31.67 14.05 6.48
N GLU A 641 32.58 14.81 7.11
CA GLU A 641 32.22 15.85 8.11
C GLU A 641 31.42 17.00 7.47
N ARG A 642 31.84 17.43 6.27
CA ARG A 642 31.17 18.48 5.49
C ARG A 642 30.05 17.95 4.60
N ARG A 643 29.80 16.65 4.65
CA ARG A 643 28.89 15.92 3.76
C ARG A 643 29.12 16.22 2.27
N LEU A 644 30.38 16.23 1.84
CA LEU A 644 30.75 16.31 0.42
C LEU A 644 31.01 14.90 -0.12
N HIS A 645 30.29 14.50 -1.17
CA HIS A 645 30.42 13.17 -1.77
C HIS A 645 30.87 13.25 -3.23
N ASP A 646 31.87 12.43 -3.56
CA ASP A 646 32.52 12.30 -4.86
C ASP A 646 31.73 11.49 -5.89
N ASN A 647 30.88 10.56 -5.45
CA ASN A 647 30.07 9.74 -6.36
C ASN A 647 28.68 10.30 -6.72
N MET A 648 28.29 11.51 -6.29
CA MET A 648 26.96 12.09 -6.62
C MET A 648 26.84 12.64 -8.06
N HIS A 649 27.67 12.16 -8.99
CA HIS A 649 27.72 12.56 -10.40
C HIS A 649 26.87 11.63 -11.27
N GLY A 650 26.75 11.91 -12.57
CA GLY A 650 26.00 11.03 -13.48
C GLY A 650 26.65 9.64 -13.52
N TRP A 651 25.84 8.59 -13.69
CA TRP A 651 26.35 7.21 -13.68
C TRP A 651 27.48 6.99 -14.71
N SER A 652 27.38 7.64 -15.87
CA SER A 652 28.40 7.62 -16.93
C SER A 652 29.72 8.32 -16.57
N ASP A 653 29.70 9.21 -15.58
CA ASP A 653 30.85 10.01 -15.15
C ASP A 653 31.67 9.30 -14.06
N LEU A 654 31.17 8.18 -13.55
CA LEU A 654 31.81 7.37 -12.51
C LEU A 654 32.85 6.42 -13.11
N ASP A 655 33.87 6.09 -12.32
CA ASP A 655 34.77 4.99 -12.66
C ASP A 655 34.03 3.64 -12.68
N ALA A 656 34.63 2.64 -13.31
CA ALA A 656 34.01 1.33 -13.47
C ALA A 656 33.82 0.57 -12.15
N VAL A 657 34.70 0.80 -11.17
CA VAL A 657 34.61 0.16 -9.85
C VAL A 657 33.35 0.63 -9.13
N THR A 658 33.10 1.93 -9.16
CA THR A 658 31.92 2.56 -8.55
C THR A 658 30.65 2.15 -9.28
N ARG A 659 30.64 2.14 -10.62
CA ARG A 659 29.50 1.64 -11.41
C ARG A 659 29.12 0.20 -11.07
N ARG A 660 30.11 -0.63 -10.71
CA ARG A 660 29.90 -2.02 -10.31
C ARG A 660 29.31 -2.17 -8.91
N TRP A 661 29.36 -1.15 -8.04
CA TRP A 661 28.68 -1.18 -6.73
C TRP A 661 27.17 -1.32 -6.87
N ASP A 662 26.58 -0.63 -7.86
CA ASP A 662 25.14 -0.75 -8.14
C ASP A 662 24.78 -2.19 -8.55
N ALA A 663 25.66 -2.86 -9.29
CA ALA A 663 25.47 -4.24 -9.71
C ALA A 663 25.59 -5.25 -8.56
N VAL A 664 26.49 -5.01 -7.59
CA VAL A 664 26.66 -5.88 -6.40
C VAL A 664 25.34 -6.01 -5.65
N LEU A 665 24.64 -4.90 -5.51
CA LEU A 665 23.34 -4.89 -4.87
C LEU A 665 22.30 -5.70 -5.65
N LEU A 666 22.20 -5.49 -6.97
CA LEU A 666 21.27 -6.26 -7.81
C LEU A 666 21.56 -7.75 -7.72
N ARG A 667 22.84 -8.11 -7.72
CA ARG A 667 23.30 -9.48 -7.54
C ARG A 667 22.98 -10.02 -6.16
N THR A 668 23.06 -9.21 -5.12
CA THR A 668 22.64 -9.59 -3.75
C THR A 668 21.15 -9.93 -3.71
N LEU A 669 20.31 -9.15 -4.40
CA LEU A 669 18.87 -9.41 -4.48
C LEU A 669 18.54 -10.68 -5.28
N VAL A 670 19.37 -11.03 -6.26
CA VAL A 670 19.15 -12.15 -7.18
C VAL A 670 19.80 -13.46 -6.70
N GLU A 671 20.97 -13.41 -6.07
CA GLU A 671 21.71 -14.57 -5.56
C GLU A 671 21.46 -14.85 -4.07
N GLY A 672 20.62 -14.05 -3.39
CA GLY A 672 20.35 -14.17 -1.95
C GLY A 672 19.96 -15.58 -1.51
N ASP A 673 20.91 -16.29 -0.88
CA ASP A 673 20.78 -17.67 -0.41
C ASP A 673 20.06 -17.66 0.95
N SER A 674 18.73 -17.63 0.93
CA SER A 674 17.94 -17.83 2.15
C SER A 674 17.48 -19.29 2.20
N GLY A 675 18.27 -20.14 2.87
CA GLY A 675 18.00 -21.57 3.07
C GLY A 675 16.73 -21.88 3.90
N ARG A 676 15.55 -21.44 3.45
CA ARG A 676 14.23 -21.77 4.01
C ARG A 676 13.18 -21.88 2.89
N ASP A 677 12.36 -22.92 2.97
CA ASP A 677 11.15 -23.13 2.14
C ASP A 677 10.20 -21.91 2.21
N VAL A 678 10.21 -21.01 1.22
CA VAL A 678 9.05 -20.12 0.94
C VAL A 678 9.04 -19.63 -0.53
N ASP A 679 8.27 -20.32 -1.37
CA ASP A 679 7.29 -19.81 -2.36
C ASP A 679 7.51 -18.43 -3.05
N VAL A 680 8.74 -18.09 -3.46
CA VAL A 680 9.02 -16.97 -4.37
C VAL A 680 9.61 -17.51 -5.66
N SER A 681 8.71 -17.96 -6.52
CA SER A 681 9.02 -18.25 -7.90
C SER A 681 9.07 -16.95 -8.69
N ALA A 682 10.17 -16.76 -9.42
CA ALA A 682 10.29 -15.69 -10.38
C ALA A 682 9.32 -15.96 -11.52
N TRP A 683 8.47 -14.98 -11.81
CA TRP A 683 7.45 -15.15 -12.82
C TRP A 683 7.39 -13.93 -13.73
N THR A 684 7.39 -14.15 -15.03
CA THR A 684 6.94 -13.15 -16.00
C THR A 684 5.44 -12.90 -15.81
N LYS A 685 5.05 -11.65 -15.50
CA LYS A 685 3.64 -11.27 -15.23
C LYS A 685 2.68 -11.86 -16.26
N ARG A 686 1.73 -12.71 -15.84
CA ARG A 686 0.59 -13.10 -16.70
C ARG A 686 -0.54 -12.12 -16.49
N VAL A 687 -0.82 -11.31 -17.49
CA VAL A 687 -2.02 -10.48 -17.51
C VAL A 687 -3.10 -11.27 -18.23
N CYS A 688 -4.11 -11.73 -17.49
CA CYS A 688 -5.34 -12.22 -18.08
C CYS A 688 -6.27 -11.03 -18.27
N THR A 689 -6.64 -10.72 -19.51
CA THR A 689 -7.58 -9.64 -19.76
C THR A 689 -8.98 -10.22 -19.90
N LEU A 690 -9.87 -9.82 -19.00
CA LEU A 690 -11.30 -10.01 -19.10
C LEU A 690 -11.90 -8.73 -19.69
N VAL A 691 -12.36 -8.79 -20.93
CA VAL A 691 -13.10 -7.66 -21.53
C VAL A 691 -14.58 -7.87 -21.27
N LEU A 692 -15.19 -6.90 -20.60
CA LEU A 692 -16.62 -6.83 -20.33
C LEU A 692 -17.23 -5.82 -21.28
N ALA A 693 -17.74 -6.29 -22.40
CA ALA A 693 -18.48 -5.47 -23.34
C ALA A 693 -19.95 -5.37 -22.91
N THR A 694 -20.39 -4.17 -22.52
CA THR A 694 -21.80 -3.87 -22.23
C THR A 694 -22.41 -3.17 -23.43
N ARG A 695 -23.19 -3.90 -24.23
CA ARG A 695 -23.97 -3.32 -25.34
C ARG A 695 -25.37 -2.97 -24.85
N THR A 696 -25.78 -1.72 -25.04
CA THR A 696 -27.15 -1.25 -24.82
C THR A 696 -27.80 -0.96 -26.15
N GLU A 697 -28.49 -1.95 -26.73
CA GLU A 697 -29.42 -1.65 -27.82
C GLU A 697 -30.85 -1.54 -27.30
N LYS A 698 -31.48 -0.39 -27.56
CA LYS A 698 -32.94 -0.33 -27.66
C LYS A 698 -33.31 -1.00 -28.97
N LEU A 699 -33.76 -2.24 -28.88
CA LEU A 699 -34.25 -2.97 -30.05
C LEU A 699 -35.47 -2.28 -30.68
N PRO A 700 -35.63 -2.40 -32.01
CA PRO A 700 -36.90 -2.11 -32.65
C PRO A 700 -37.98 -3.05 -32.06
N LYS A 701 -39.17 -2.51 -31.78
CA LYS A 701 -40.31 -3.14 -31.07
C LYS A 701 -40.84 -4.47 -31.66
N LYS A 702 -40.18 -5.11 -32.63
CA LYS A 702 -40.72 -6.25 -33.40
C LYS A 702 -39.88 -7.54 -33.41
N SER A 703 -38.68 -7.60 -32.82
CA SER A 703 -37.97 -8.89 -32.69
C SER A 703 -38.35 -9.60 -31.38
N ASN A 704 -38.85 -10.83 -31.48
CA ASN A 704 -39.43 -11.59 -30.36
C ASN A 704 -38.42 -12.42 -29.55
N ILE A 705 -37.12 -12.32 -29.81
CA ILE A 705 -36.09 -12.91 -28.95
C ILE A 705 -34.90 -11.96 -28.91
N ALA A 706 -34.73 -11.30 -27.77
CA ALA A 706 -33.57 -10.50 -27.42
C ALA A 706 -32.91 -11.15 -26.22
N VAL A 707 -31.97 -12.06 -26.47
CA VAL A 707 -31.14 -12.59 -25.38
C VAL A 707 -30.00 -11.60 -25.18
N PHE A 708 -30.05 -10.91 -24.04
CA PHE A 708 -28.92 -10.18 -23.48
C PHE A 708 -27.81 -11.20 -23.21
N GLU A 709 -26.73 -11.21 -23.99
CA GLU A 709 -25.50 -11.85 -23.59
C GLU A 709 -24.44 -10.75 -23.39
N PRO A 710 -24.23 -10.28 -22.15
CA PRO A 710 -22.98 -9.60 -21.82
C PRO A 710 -21.82 -10.51 -22.27
N ARG A 711 -21.17 -10.13 -23.36
CA ARG A 711 -20.07 -10.91 -23.94
C ARG A 711 -18.85 -10.70 -23.06
N CYS A 712 -18.68 -11.60 -22.10
CA CYS A 712 -17.45 -11.74 -21.34
C CYS A 712 -16.45 -12.51 -22.22
N ARG A 713 -15.51 -11.80 -22.83
CA ARG A 713 -14.46 -12.44 -23.62
C ARG A 713 -13.16 -12.47 -22.84
N PHE A 714 -12.59 -13.66 -22.77
CA PHE A 714 -11.25 -13.86 -22.25
C PHE A 714 -10.27 -13.64 -23.39
N VAL A 715 -9.48 -12.58 -23.28
CA VAL A 715 -8.30 -12.39 -24.12
C VAL A 715 -7.12 -12.86 -23.29
N GLN A 716 -6.72 -14.10 -23.54
CA GLN A 716 -5.42 -14.57 -23.09
C GLN A 716 -4.40 -14.04 -24.08
N ASP A 717 -3.35 -13.38 -23.57
CA ASP A 717 -2.30 -12.84 -24.44
C ASP A 717 -1.71 -13.99 -25.30
N PRO A 718 -1.77 -13.90 -26.64
CA PRO A 718 -1.39 -14.99 -27.54
C PRO A 718 0.10 -15.36 -27.51
N ALA A 719 0.95 -14.54 -26.89
CA ALA A 719 2.39 -14.81 -26.71
C ALA A 719 2.74 -16.00 -25.79
N PHE A 720 1.77 -16.81 -25.40
CA PHE A 720 1.94 -17.88 -24.41
C PHE A 720 1.72 -19.27 -25.01
N SER A 721 2.79 -19.89 -25.53
CA SER A 721 2.80 -21.30 -26.01
C SER A 721 3.53 -22.28 -25.08
N GLY A 722 4.13 -21.85 -23.97
CA GLY A 722 4.89 -22.75 -23.09
C GLY A 722 5.06 -22.25 -21.67
N GLU A 723 5.00 -23.21 -20.74
CA GLU A 723 5.40 -23.17 -19.33
C GLU A 723 4.52 -22.41 -18.31
N THR A 724 4.29 -23.08 -17.19
CA THR A 724 2.96 -23.16 -16.58
C THR A 724 2.71 -22.26 -15.39
N HIS A 725 3.52 -21.23 -15.13
CA HIS A 725 3.71 -20.94 -13.72
C HIS A 725 3.46 -19.49 -13.19
N SER A 726 3.24 -18.47 -14.01
CA SER A 726 3.16 -17.07 -13.52
C SER A 726 1.87 -16.58 -12.79
N PRO A 727 1.91 -15.44 -12.02
CA PRO A 727 0.79 -14.80 -11.35
C PRO A 727 -0.15 -14.19 -12.34
N THR A 728 -1.44 -14.35 -12.07
CA THR A 728 -2.47 -13.77 -12.89
C THR A 728 -2.84 -12.40 -12.31
N GLU A 729 -2.51 -11.32 -13.03
CA GLU A 729 -3.28 -10.08 -12.92
C GLU A 729 -4.51 -10.25 -13.79
N ILE A 730 -5.71 -10.08 -13.23
CA ILE A 730 -6.93 -10.00 -14.04
C ILE A 730 -7.15 -8.54 -14.37
N ARG A 731 -7.03 -8.19 -15.64
CA ARG A 731 -7.37 -6.87 -16.18
C ARG A 731 -8.82 -6.91 -16.65
N ILE A 732 -9.71 -6.24 -15.94
CA ILE A 732 -11.13 -6.13 -16.28
C ILE A 732 -11.33 -4.82 -17.02
N VAL A 733 -11.54 -4.92 -18.33
CA VAL A 733 -11.74 -3.77 -19.19
C VAL A 733 -13.22 -3.65 -19.47
N ILE A 734 -13.87 -2.58 -19.00
CA ILE A 734 -15.31 -2.38 -19.20
C ILE A 734 -15.52 -1.46 -20.40
N ALA A 735 -16.09 -2.01 -21.46
CA ALA A 735 -16.41 -1.33 -22.70
C ALA A 735 -17.90 -1.00 -22.79
N GLY A 736 -18.20 0.26 -23.09
CA GLY A 736 -19.57 0.76 -23.18
C GLY A 736 -20.19 1.13 -21.84
N GLU A 737 -21.44 1.58 -21.91
CA GLU A 737 -22.26 1.93 -20.75
C GLU A 737 -23.38 0.89 -20.58
N PRO A 738 -23.46 0.20 -19.43
CA PRO A 738 -24.54 -0.72 -19.15
C PRO A 738 -25.85 0.06 -19.04
N GLY A 739 -26.92 -0.51 -19.58
CA GLY A 739 -28.22 0.13 -19.59
C GLY A 739 -28.81 0.13 -18.20
N ARG A 740 -29.39 1.25 -17.79
CA ARG A 740 -30.02 1.35 -16.47
C ARG A 740 -31.04 0.24 -16.22
N ASP A 741 -31.84 -0.11 -17.22
CA ASP A 741 -32.86 -1.16 -17.15
C ASP A 741 -32.28 -2.59 -17.16
N SER A 742 -31.00 -2.75 -17.55
CA SER A 742 -30.32 -4.05 -17.69
C SER A 742 -29.12 -4.22 -16.73
N LEU A 743 -28.90 -3.26 -15.83
CA LEU A 743 -27.69 -3.19 -14.99
C LEU A 743 -27.58 -4.42 -14.07
N ASP A 744 -28.66 -4.81 -13.42
CA ASP A 744 -28.66 -5.97 -12.50
C ASP A 744 -28.34 -7.28 -13.23
N ALA A 745 -28.94 -7.48 -14.41
CA ALA A 745 -28.64 -8.64 -15.26
C ALA A 745 -27.17 -8.63 -15.72
N THR A 746 -26.65 -7.47 -16.11
CA THR A 746 -25.25 -7.31 -16.51
C THR A 746 -24.29 -7.61 -15.36
N ILE A 747 -24.60 -7.13 -14.15
CA ILE A 747 -23.85 -7.41 -12.93
C ILE A 747 -23.81 -8.90 -12.65
N GLU A 748 -24.96 -9.58 -12.69
CA GLU A 748 -25.03 -11.01 -12.38
C GLU A 748 -24.24 -11.84 -13.38
N SER A 749 -24.37 -11.58 -14.68
CA SER A 749 -23.57 -12.28 -15.69
C SER A 749 -22.07 -12.02 -15.54
N ALA A 750 -21.66 -10.78 -15.23
CA ALA A 750 -20.25 -10.47 -14.99
C ALA A 750 -19.71 -11.18 -13.73
N ARG A 751 -20.52 -11.30 -12.68
CA ARG A 751 -20.18 -12.09 -11.48
C ARG A 751 -20.03 -13.56 -11.81
N GLN A 752 -20.94 -14.13 -12.60
CA GLN A 752 -20.84 -15.53 -13.05
C GLN A 752 -19.58 -15.78 -13.89
N ALA A 753 -19.26 -14.88 -14.82
CA ALA A 753 -18.04 -14.96 -15.63
C ALA A 753 -16.77 -14.87 -14.76
N PHE A 754 -16.75 -13.94 -13.80
CA PHE A 754 -15.66 -13.82 -12.84
C PHE A 754 -15.54 -15.08 -11.97
N SER A 755 -16.65 -15.60 -11.44
CA SER A 755 -16.67 -16.84 -10.66
C SER A 755 -16.21 -18.05 -11.47
N ALA A 756 -16.62 -18.18 -12.73
CA ALA A 756 -16.15 -19.23 -13.64
C ALA A 756 -14.64 -19.13 -13.91
N LEU A 757 -14.11 -17.91 -14.01
CA LEU A 757 -12.67 -17.67 -14.10
C LEU A 757 -11.95 -18.12 -12.82
N MET A 758 -12.48 -17.74 -11.66
CA MET A 758 -11.92 -18.10 -10.35
C MET A 758 -12.09 -19.57 -9.98
N ALA A 759 -12.98 -20.30 -10.67
CA ALA A 759 -13.08 -21.75 -10.53
C ALA A 759 -11.87 -22.48 -11.15
N LYS A 760 -11.10 -21.85 -12.04
CA LYS A 760 -9.89 -22.43 -12.64
C LYS A 760 -8.73 -22.37 -11.64
N PRO A 761 -8.24 -23.51 -11.10
CA PRO A 761 -7.21 -23.52 -10.05
C PRO A 761 -5.91 -22.84 -10.47
N ALA A 762 -5.54 -22.93 -11.75
CA ALA A 762 -4.34 -22.30 -12.31
C ALA A 762 -4.36 -20.77 -12.22
N ILE A 763 -5.55 -20.15 -12.21
CA ILE A 763 -5.73 -18.70 -12.08
C ILE A 763 -5.93 -18.34 -10.62
N SER A 764 -6.83 -19.05 -9.94
CA SER A 764 -7.24 -18.70 -8.58
C SER A 764 -6.15 -18.90 -7.54
N ALA A 765 -5.34 -19.96 -7.64
CA ALA A 765 -4.17 -20.12 -6.78
C ALA A 765 -3.10 -19.04 -6.98
N ARG A 766 -3.21 -18.23 -8.05
CA ARG A 766 -2.15 -17.34 -8.51
C ARG A 766 -2.59 -15.88 -8.67
N LEU A 767 -3.88 -15.60 -8.47
CA LEU A 767 -4.44 -14.26 -8.58
C LEU A 767 -3.82 -13.38 -7.51
N CYS A 768 -3.03 -12.38 -7.93
CA CYS A 768 -2.47 -11.39 -7.02
C CYS A 768 -3.19 -10.05 -7.12
N ARG A 769 -3.81 -9.76 -8.27
CA ARG A 769 -4.40 -8.45 -8.53
C ARG A 769 -5.57 -8.53 -9.50
N VAL A 770 -6.62 -7.75 -9.23
CA VAL A 770 -7.69 -7.41 -10.16
C VAL A 770 -7.60 -5.92 -10.44
N ARG A 771 -7.38 -5.57 -11.71
CA ARG A 771 -7.36 -4.20 -12.18
C ARG A 771 -8.62 -3.90 -12.99
N PHE A 772 -9.21 -2.74 -12.79
CA PHE A 772 -10.26 -2.22 -13.65
C PHE A 772 -9.70 -1.10 -14.54
N ASP A 773 -9.98 -1.20 -15.83
CA ASP A 773 -9.69 -0.17 -16.82
C ASP A 773 -10.98 0.22 -17.54
N PHE A 774 -11.08 1.50 -17.87
CA PHE A 774 -12.24 2.10 -18.54
C PHE A 774 -11.79 2.80 -19.81
N PHE A 775 -12.49 2.58 -20.92
CA PHE A 775 -12.16 3.23 -22.20
C PHE A 775 -12.50 4.71 -22.22
N SER A 776 -13.56 5.06 -21.51
CA SER A 776 -14.07 6.42 -21.39
C SER A 776 -14.38 6.69 -19.93
N HIS A 777 -14.72 7.94 -19.63
CA HIS A 777 -15.19 8.28 -18.29
C HIS A 777 -16.39 7.39 -17.93
N PRO A 778 -16.28 6.54 -16.89
CA PRO A 778 -17.35 5.61 -16.58
C PRO A 778 -18.60 6.37 -16.11
N ALA A 779 -19.76 5.99 -16.64
CA ALA A 779 -21.04 6.43 -16.10
C ALA A 779 -21.28 5.81 -14.71
N GLU A 780 -22.31 6.28 -14.01
CA GLU A 780 -22.70 5.76 -12.69
C GLU A 780 -22.95 4.24 -12.76
N GLU A 781 -23.60 3.77 -13.82
CA GLU A 781 -23.90 2.37 -14.07
C GLU A 781 -22.63 1.54 -14.32
N THR A 782 -21.66 2.07 -15.07
CA THR A 782 -20.35 1.43 -15.30
C THR A 782 -19.58 1.28 -13.98
N LEU A 783 -19.61 2.30 -13.12
CA LEU A 783 -19.00 2.24 -11.79
C LEU A 783 -19.72 1.23 -10.89
N ALA A 784 -21.05 1.17 -10.94
CA ALA A 784 -21.83 0.18 -10.18
C ALA A 784 -21.45 -1.25 -10.59
N LEU A 785 -21.33 -1.52 -11.89
CA LEU A 785 -20.87 -2.80 -12.42
C LEU A 785 -19.47 -3.16 -11.92
N ALA A 786 -18.51 -2.26 -12.09
CA ALA A 786 -17.13 -2.45 -11.64
C ALA A 786 -17.05 -2.70 -10.12
N ASN A 787 -17.86 -2.00 -9.33
CA ASN A 787 -17.92 -2.19 -7.89
C ASN A 787 -18.49 -3.53 -7.47
N ALA A 788 -19.55 -4.00 -8.14
CA ALA A 788 -20.12 -5.31 -7.87
C ALA A 788 -19.11 -6.43 -8.13
N ILE A 789 -18.34 -6.33 -9.22
CA ILE A 789 -17.27 -7.29 -9.54
C ILE A 789 -16.11 -7.17 -8.56
N GLY A 790 -15.70 -5.95 -8.21
CA GLY A 790 -14.69 -5.72 -7.19
C GLY A 790 -15.09 -6.30 -5.83
N ALA A 791 -16.37 -6.23 -5.47
CA ALA A 791 -16.88 -6.81 -4.23
C ALA A 791 -16.83 -8.35 -4.29
N ALA A 792 -17.17 -8.94 -5.44
CA ALA A 792 -17.03 -10.38 -5.67
C ALA A 792 -15.56 -10.84 -5.56
N ALA A 793 -14.63 -10.07 -6.13
CA ALA A 793 -13.19 -10.33 -6.01
C ALA A 793 -12.70 -10.24 -4.56
N ARG A 794 -13.16 -9.25 -3.78
CA ARG A 794 -12.85 -9.14 -2.34
C ARG A 794 -13.40 -10.32 -1.54
N ALA A 795 -14.65 -10.70 -1.80
CA ALA A 795 -15.31 -11.81 -1.11
C ALA A 795 -14.59 -13.13 -1.39
N TRP A 796 -14.12 -13.34 -2.63
CA TRP A 796 -13.31 -14.49 -2.99
C TRP A 796 -11.93 -14.48 -2.30
N ALA A 797 -11.30 -13.32 -2.17
CA ALA A 797 -9.98 -13.17 -1.54
C ALA A 797 -10.02 -13.24 0.00
N ALA A 798 -11.20 -13.17 0.62
CA ALA A 798 -11.34 -13.23 2.06
C ALA A 798 -11.04 -14.65 2.57
N PRO A 799 -10.23 -14.80 3.64
CA PRO A 799 -9.90 -16.12 4.18
C PRO A 799 -11.16 -16.86 4.65
N PRO A 800 -11.30 -18.18 4.38
CA PRO A 800 -12.45 -18.93 4.82
C PRO A 800 -12.54 -18.92 6.35
N PRO A 801 -13.72 -18.66 6.95
CA PRO A 801 -13.86 -18.32 8.38
C PRO A 801 -13.57 -19.47 9.38
N LYS A 802 -13.02 -20.63 8.97
CA LYS A 802 -12.99 -21.84 9.82
C LYS A 802 -11.74 -22.73 9.76
N SER A 803 -10.71 -22.47 8.96
CA SER A 803 -9.49 -23.28 9.05
C SER A 803 -8.61 -22.77 10.19
N GLY A 804 -8.55 -23.50 11.31
CA GLY A 804 -7.66 -23.21 12.46
C GLY A 804 -6.15 -23.24 12.14
N ARG A 805 -5.77 -23.27 10.86
CA ARG A 805 -4.42 -22.95 10.39
C ARG A 805 -4.48 -21.60 9.67
N PRO A 806 -3.59 -20.65 10.00
CA PRO A 806 -3.45 -19.44 9.22
C PRO A 806 -2.85 -19.81 7.85
N ASN A 807 -3.68 -20.33 6.94
CA ASN A 807 -3.34 -20.26 5.52
C ASN A 807 -3.33 -18.77 5.20
N VAL A 808 -2.13 -18.24 5.01
CA VAL A 808 -1.90 -16.86 4.61
C VAL A 808 -2.36 -16.73 3.16
N GLN A 809 -3.67 -16.67 2.94
CA GLN A 809 -4.20 -16.31 1.63
C GLN A 809 -3.75 -14.89 1.34
N VAL A 810 -2.96 -14.72 0.28
CA VAL A 810 -2.48 -13.42 -0.17
C VAL A 810 -3.72 -12.61 -0.55
N PRO A 811 -4.01 -11.47 0.11
CA PRO A 811 -5.17 -10.70 -0.26
C PRO A 811 -4.93 -10.11 -1.65
N VAL A 812 -5.91 -10.35 -2.52
CA VAL A 812 -5.91 -9.85 -3.89
C VAL A 812 -5.98 -8.33 -3.86
N GLU A 813 -5.00 -7.69 -4.49
CA GLU A 813 -5.03 -6.26 -4.69
C GLU A 813 -6.15 -5.92 -5.68
N ILE A 814 -7.07 -5.04 -5.29
CA ILE A 814 -8.10 -4.53 -6.20
C ILE A 814 -7.82 -3.06 -6.42
N SER A 815 -7.48 -2.74 -7.66
CA SER A 815 -7.12 -1.39 -8.07
C SER A 815 -7.98 -0.95 -9.24
N SER A 816 -8.46 0.27 -9.18
CA SER A 816 -9.03 0.94 -10.32
C SER A 816 -8.00 1.92 -10.88
N LEU A 817 -7.53 1.68 -12.09
CA LEU A 817 -6.77 2.69 -12.80
C LEU A 817 -7.78 3.49 -13.61
N TRP A 818 -8.16 4.66 -13.11
CA TRP A 818 -8.93 5.60 -13.89
C TRP A 818 -7.92 6.27 -14.81
N ASP A 819 -7.76 5.70 -15.99
CA ASP A 819 -6.91 6.24 -17.06
C ASP A 819 -7.74 6.32 -18.33
N TRP A 820 -8.71 7.24 -18.37
CA TRP A 820 -9.20 7.72 -19.65
C TRP A 820 -8.13 8.69 -20.14
N GLN A 821 -7.24 8.22 -21.01
CA GLN A 821 -6.20 9.07 -21.55
C GLN A 821 -6.84 10.17 -22.42
N GLU A 822 -6.47 11.43 -22.17
CA GLU A 822 -6.68 12.51 -23.14
C GLU A 822 -5.73 12.40 -24.33
N THR A 823 -4.68 11.56 -24.25
CA THR A 823 -3.90 11.21 -25.43
C THR A 823 -4.83 10.45 -26.37
N PRO A 824 -5.11 10.95 -27.59
CA PRO A 824 -5.90 10.20 -28.54
C PRO A 824 -5.14 8.91 -28.83
N ALA A 825 -5.62 7.79 -28.28
CA ALA A 825 -5.12 6.49 -28.68
C ALA A 825 -5.28 6.39 -30.20
N PRO A 826 -4.32 5.78 -30.92
CA PRO A 826 -4.27 5.91 -32.36
C PRO A 826 -5.57 5.43 -32.98
N VAL A 827 -6.05 6.15 -33.98
CA VAL A 827 -7.25 5.77 -34.72
C VAL A 827 -6.83 4.72 -35.74
N PHE A 828 -7.49 3.56 -35.73
CA PHE A 828 -7.18 2.52 -36.70
C PHE A 828 -8.04 2.69 -37.94
N GLY A 829 -7.40 2.76 -39.09
CA GLY A 829 -8.04 2.58 -40.38
C GLY A 829 -8.11 1.09 -40.66
N PHE A 830 -9.24 0.60 -41.13
CA PHE A 830 -9.39 -0.80 -41.49
C PHE A 830 -9.86 -0.97 -42.92
N VAL A 831 -9.13 -1.79 -43.67
CA VAL A 831 -9.44 -2.16 -45.05
C VAL A 831 -9.26 -3.66 -45.26
N GLY A 832 -10.11 -4.28 -46.06
CA GLY A 832 -9.92 -5.70 -46.40
C GLY A 832 -10.71 -6.14 -47.62
N HIS A 833 -10.41 -7.35 -48.09
CA HIS A 833 -11.01 -7.89 -49.30
C HIS A 833 -12.48 -8.31 -49.09
N ARG A 834 -13.29 -8.19 -50.15
CA ARG A 834 -14.72 -8.58 -50.17
C ARG A 834 -14.92 -10.09 -50.27
N ASP A 835 -14.15 -10.75 -51.15
CA ASP A 835 -14.29 -12.19 -51.48
C ASP A 835 -13.70 -13.16 -50.44
N LEU A 836 -13.79 -12.85 -49.15
CA LEU A 836 -13.32 -13.77 -48.11
C LEU A 836 -14.17 -15.05 -48.01
N ASP A 837 -15.37 -15.06 -48.61
CA ASP A 837 -16.31 -16.20 -48.64
C ASP A 837 -15.72 -17.47 -49.29
N ARG A 838 -14.65 -17.38 -50.08
CA ARG A 838 -13.99 -18.56 -50.67
C ARG A 838 -13.18 -19.40 -49.66
N THR A 839 -13.07 -18.98 -48.40
CA THR A 839 -12.03 -19.49 -47.48
C THR A 839 -12.58 -19.83 -46.07
N ASN A 840 -12.90 -21.09 -45.78
CA ASN A 840 -13.23 -21.64 -44.43
C ASN A 840 -14.15 -20.80 -43.51
N GLY A 841 -15.00 -19.94 -44.09
CA GLY A 841 -16.08 -19.21 -43.43
C GLY A 841 -15.67 -17.92 -42.69
N PRO A 842 -16.51 -16.88 -42.70
CA PRO A 842 -16.29 -15.58 -42.04
C PRO A 842 -16.14 -15.66 -40.51
N GLN A 843 -16.51 -16.78 -39.90
CA GLN A 843 -16.49 -16.99 -38.44
C GLN A 843 -15.07 -16.98 -37.86
N GLY A 844 -14.08 -17.53 -38.57
CA GLY A 844 -12.69 -17.57 -38.09
C GLY A 844 -12.05 -16.18 -38.05
N LEU A 845 -12.28 -15.36 -39.08
CA LEU A 845 -11.79 -13.98 -39.12
C LEU A 845 -12.50 -13.10 -38.10
N ALA A 846 -13.81 -13.26 -37.92
CA ALA A 846 -14.57 -12.52 -36.91
C ALA A 846 -14.01 -12.74 -35.50
N LEU A 847 -13.74 -14.00 -35.13
CA LEU A 847 -13.15 -14.33 -33.84
C LEU A 847 -11.73 -13.77 -33.71
N PHE A 848 -10.91 -13.87 -34.77
CA PHE A 848 -9.56 -13.29 -34.78
C PHE A 848 -9.59 -11.77 -34.58
N LEU A 849 -10.44 -11.06 -35.32
CA LEU A 849 -10.57 -9.61 -35.23
C LEU A 849 -11.16 -9.18 -33.87
N GLU A 850 -12.10 -9.93 -33.31
CA GLU A 850 -12.61 -9.71 -31.95
C GLU A 850 -11.47 -9.82 -30.92
N VAL A 851 -10.63 -10.86 -31.00
CA VAL A 851 -9.45 -11.03 -30.12
C VAL A 851 -8.40 -9.94 -30.36
N PHE A 852 -8.11 -9.63 -31.62
CA PHE A 852 -7.16 -8.60 -32.02
C PHE A 852 -7.57 -7.23 -31.47
N PHE A 853 -8.79 -6.77 -31.77
CA PHE A 853 -9.29 -5.49 -31.28
C PHE A 853 -9.39 -5.48 -29.76
N ALA A 854 -9.86 -6.55 -29.12
CA ALA A 854 -9.92 -6.63 -27.67
C ALA A 854 -8.53 -6.53 -27.02
N GLY A 855 -7.51 -7.17 -27.60
CA GLY A 855 -6.12 -7.03 -27.16
C GLY A 855 -5.60 -5.61 -27.31
N ARG A 856 -5.89 -4.94 -28.43
CA ARG A 856 -5.49 -3.55 -28.69
C ARG A 856 -6.17 -2.56 -27.76
N LEU A 857 -7.48 -2.72 -27.61
CA LEU A 857 -8.32 -1.97 -26.70
C LEU A 857 -7.82 -2.13 -25.26
N ALA A 858 -7.56 -3.36 -24.82
CA ALA A 858 -7.03 -3.63 -23.50
C ALA A 858 -5.68 -2.94 -23.27
N ARG A 859 -4.82 -2.87 -24.29
CA ARG A 859 -3.53 -2.17 -24.22
C ARG A 859 -3.66 -0.64 -24.38
N GLY A 860 -4.86 -0.08 -24.50
CA GLY A 860 -5.07 1.35 -24.80
C GLY A 860 -4.38 1.76 -26.11
N ALA A 861 -4.25 0.82 -27.05
CA ALA A 861 -3.50 0.98 -28.29
C ALA A 861 -4.39 1.42 -29.47
N ILE A 862 -5.68 1.61 -29.26
CA ILE A 862 -6.64 2.07 -30.27
C ILE A 862 -7.71 2.95 -29.61
N GLY A 863 -7.93 4.14 -30.15
CA GLY A 863 -8.93 5.10 -29.64
C GLY A 863 -10.22 5.14 -30.45
N GLY A 864 -10.17 4.64 -31.68
CA GLY A 864 -11.31 4.60 -32.58
C GLY A 864 -11.01 3.73 -33.79
N LEU A 865 -12.07 3.36 -34.51
CA LEU A 865 -12.00 2.61 -35.76
C LEU A 865 -12.59 3.46 -36.87
N VAL A 866 -11.92 3.48 -38.01
CA VAL A 866 -12.34 4.11 -39.26
C VAL A 866 -12.36 3.03 -40.34
N SER A 867 -13.46 2.86 -41.06
CA SER A 867 -13.56 1.81 -42.09
C SER A 867 -14.63 2.13 -43.13
N GLY A 868 -14.72 1.31 -44.18
CA GLY A 868 -15.71 1.43 -45.24
C GLY A 868 -17.07 0.80 -44.97
N TYR A 869 -17.13 -0.20 -44.08
CA TYR A 869 -18.28 -1.10 -43.88
C TYR A 869 -18.73 -1.85 -45.15
N ALA A 870 -17.81 -2.16 -46.07
CA ALA A 870 -18.09 -3.00 -47.22
C ALA A 870 -18.31 -4.47 -46.83
N PRO A 871 -19.06 -5.27 -47.61
CA PRO A 871 -19.18 -6.72 -47.38
C PRO A 871 -17.79 -7.38 -47.36
N GLY A 872 -17.62 -8.43 -46.55
CA GLY A 872 -16.33 -9.08 -46.33
C GLY A 872 -15.60 -8.55 -45.09
N ALA A 873 -14.30 -8.29 -45.19
CA ALA A 873 -13.45 -8.02 -44.02
C ALA A 873 -13.84 -6.73 -43.27
N ASP A 874 -14.22 -5.67 -43.98
CA ASP A 874 -14.59 -4.39 -43.38
C ASP A 874 -15.81 -4.51 -42.46
N ARG A 875 -16.88 -5.14 -42.95
CA ARG A 875 -18.08 -5.43 -42.15
C ARG A 875 -17.75 -6.33 -40.96
N ILE A 876 -16.98 -7.40 -41.16
CA ILE A 876 -16.56 -8.30 -40.08
C ILE A 876 -15.76 -7.53 -39.01
N ALA A 877 -14.89 -6.61 -39.41
CA ALA A 877 -14.10 -5.81 -38.49
C ALA A 877 -14.95 -4.83 -37.69
N VAL A 878 -15.88 -4.13 -38.34
CA VAL A 878 -16.81 -3.22 -37.67
C VAL A 878 -17.75 -3.98 -36.74
N ASP A 879 -18.25 -5.13 -37.14
CA ASP A 879 -19.12 -5.98 -36.31
C ASP A 879 -18.34 -6.55 -35.11
N ALA A 880 -17.08 -6.94 -35.30
CA ALA A 880 -16.19 -7.36 -34.21
C ALA A 880 -15.91 -6.20 -33.24
N TRP A 881 -15.57 -5.02 -33.76
CA TRP A 881 -15.31 -3.81 -32.98
C TRP A 881 -16.53 -3.35 -32.16
N THR A 882 -17.70 -3.27 -32.79
CA THR A 882 -18.96 -2.90 -32.13
C THR A 882 -19.43 -3.99 -31.16
N GLY A 883 -19.18 -5.26 -31.48
CA GLY A 883 -19.41 -6.41 -30.59
C GLY A 883 -18.63 -6.33 -29.28
N LEU A 884 -17.49 -5.63 -29.28
CA LEU A 884 -16.70 -5.34 -28.07
C LEU A 884 -17.23 -4.14 -27.27
N GLY A 885 -18.35 -3.52 -27.65
CA GLY A 885 -18.87 -2.33 -26.96
C GLY A 885 -17.96 -1.10 -27.08
N ALA A 886 -17.09 -1.08 -28.09
CA ALA A 886 -16.19 0.03 -28.35
C ALA A 886 -16.93 1.27 -28.89
N THR A 887 -16.22 2.39 -29.02
CA THR A 887 -16.78 3.64 -29.56
C THR A 887 -17.32 3.44 -30.98
N LYS A 888 -18.36 4.20 -31.37
CA LYS A 888 -18.92 4.07 -32.72
C LYS A 888 -17.84 4.35 -33.78
N PRO A 889 -17.56 3.41 -34.71
CA PRO A 889 -16.62 3.62 -35.79
C PRO A 889 -17.08 4.75 -36.72
N LEU A 890 -16.12 5.45 -37.30
CA LEU A 890 -16.34 6.41 -38.37
C LEU A 890 -16.35 5.66 -39.69
N LEU A 891 -17.47 5.72 -40.41
CA LEU A 891 -17.66 4.93 -41.62
C LEU A 891 -17.59 5.84 -42.86
N PHE A 892 -16.69 5.55 -43.79
CA PHE A 892 -16.55 6.27 -45.06
C PHE A 892 -17.08 5.44 -46.21
N PHE A 893 -18.03 5.94 -46.97
CA PHE A 893 -18.64 5.18 -48.08
C PHE A 893 -18.31 5.83 -49.43
N PRO A 894 -17.84 5.07 -50.43
CA PRO A 894 -17.55 5.59 -51.77
C PRO A 894 -18.86 5.83 -52.55
N PHE A 895 -19.89 5.04 -52.26
CA PHE A 895 -21.23 5.14 -52.83
C PHE A 895 -22.26 4.87 -51.73
N SER A 896 -22.88 5.92 -51.19
CA SER A 896 -24.06 5.81 -50.34
C SER A 896 -25.16 6.67 -50.94
N ARG A 897 -26.17 6.03 -51.54
CA ARG A 897 -27.42 6.71 -51.88
C ARG A 897 -28.45 6.35 -50.83
N VAL A 898 -28.97 7.36 -50.14
CA VAL A 898 -30.13 7.17 -49.28
C VAL A 898 -31.35 7.20 -50.19
N GLU A 899 -32.02 6.06 -50.32
CA GLU A 899 -33.30 5.98 -51.00
C GLU A 899 -34.43 5.78 -49.98
N LYS A 900 -35.59 6.33 -50.34
CA LYS A 900 -36.82 6.10 -49.60
C LYS A 900 -37.27 4.68 -49.86
N ASP A 901 -37.56 3.93 -48.80
CA ASP A 901 -38.21 2.65 -48.95
C ASP A 901 -39.61 2.81 -49.57
N SER A 902 -40.28 1.69 -49.85
CA SER A 902 -41.65 1.69 -50.41
C SER A 902 -42.69 2.39 -49.51
N SER A 903 -42.33 2.76 -48.27
CA SER A 903 -43.16 3.53 -47.35
C SER A 903 -42.81 5.03 -47.30
N GLY A 904 -41.85 5.50 -48.09
CA GLY A 904 -41.49 6.92 -48.20
C GLY A 904 -40.53 7.43 -47.12
N THR A 905 -39.98 6.54 -46.29
CA THR A 905 -39.00 6.86 -45.26
C THR A 905 -37.57 6.63 -45.76
N ASP A 906 -36.67 7.57 -45.50
CA ASP A 906 -35.24 7.55 -45.87
C ASP A 906 -34.50 6.43 -45.11
N ASN A 907 -34.73 5.19 -45.52
CA ASN A 907 -34.45 4.03 -44.69
C ASN A 907 -33.45 3.05 -45.30
N LEU A 908 -33.00 3.21 -46.54
CA LEU A 908 -32.08 2.25 -47.15
C LEU A 908 -30.85 2.96 -47.71
N ILE A 909 -29.66 2.51 -47.29
CA ILE A 909 -28.37 2.91 -47.83
C ILE A 909 -27.99 1.89 -48.89
N HIS A 910 -27.83 2.39 -50.12
CA HIS A 910 -27.37 1.63 -51.26
C HIS A 910 -25.83 1.52 -51.21
N LEU A 911 -25.31 0.31 -51.04
CA LEU A 911 -23.87 0.04 -51.13
C LEU A 911 -23.58 -0.57 -52.52
N THR A 912 -22.89 0.17 -53.40
CA THR A 912 -22.46 -0.33 -54.73
C THR A 912 -20.96 -0.19 -54.92
N GLU A 913 -20.40 -1.04 -55.79
CA GLU A 913 -18.97 -1.00 -56.15
C GLU A 913 -18.66 -0.04 -57.29
N GLU A 914 -19.61 0.23 -58.19
CA GLU A 914 -19.41 1.15 -59.29
C GLU A 914 -20.72 1.86 -59.56
N GLY A 915 -20.66 3.14 -59.93
CA GLY A 915 -21.82 3.84 -60.50
C GLY A 915 -22.29 3.26 -61.84
N ALA A 916 -21.71 2.13 -62.32
CA ALA A 916 -21.85 1.67 -63.70
C ALA A 916 -21.96 0.13 -63.95
N VAL A 917 -21.75 -0.78 -62.98
CA VAL A 917 -21.82 -2.23 -63.25
C VAL A 917 -22.70 -2.99 -62.24
N GLU A 918 -23.57 -3.87 -62.76
CA GLU A 918 -24.58 -4.70 -62.08
C GLU A 918 -23.99 -5.76 -61.13
N GLY A 919 -23.31 -5.33 -60.07
CA GLY A 919 -23.24 -6.14 -58.84
C GLY A 919 -24.58 -6.06 -58.11
N ALA A 920 -25.06 -7.18 -57.55
CA ALA A 920 -26.28 -7.18 -56.73
C ALA A 920 -26.09 -6.20 -55.55
N ALA A 921 -26.79 -5.08 -55.62
CA ALA A 921 -26.74 -4.06 -54.58
C ALA A 921 -27.19 -4.61 -53.24
N GLU A 922 -26.42 -4.35 -52.18
CA GLU A 922 -26.85 -4.63 -50.82
C GLU A 922 -27.51 -3.38 -50.26
N TRP A 923 -28.81 -3.51 -49.97
CA TRP A 923 -29.57 -2.48 -49.29
C TRP A 923 -29.51 -2.72 -47.80
N VAL A 924 -28.84 -1.82 -47.08
CA VAL A 924 -28.74 -1.88 -45.62
C VAL A 924 -29.66 -0.81 -45.04
N PRO A 925 -30.52 -1.14 -44.05
CA PRO A 925 -31.32 -0.13 -43.40
C PRO A 925 -30.46 1.01 -42.82
N HIS A 926 -30.81 2.26 -43.12
CA HIS A 926 -30.12 3.45 -42.62
C HIS A 926 -30.08 3.48 -41.08
N GLY A 927 -31.15 3.00 -40.44
CA GLY A 927 -31.19 2.80 -39.00
C GLY A 927 -30.05 1.91 -38.51
N ASP A 928 -29.83 0.77 -39.16
CA ASP A 928 -28.81 -0.21 -38.77
C ASP A 928 -27.39 0.39 -38.87
N ILE A 929 -27.09 1.12 -39.95
CA ILE A 929 -25.79 1.78 -40.13
C ILE A 929 -25.58 2.91 -39.10
N ALA A 930 -26.60 3.72 -38.83
CA ALA A 930 -26.52 4.78 -37.82
C ALA A 930 -26.38 4.22 -36.39
N HIS A 931 -26.83 2.98 -36.16
CA HIS A 931 -26.62 2.27 -34.90
C HIS A 931 -25.17 1.81 -34.75
N VAL A 932 -24.56 1.26 -35.80
CA VAL A 932 -23.19 0.72 -35.75
C VAL A 932 -22.08 1.73 -35.99
N GLY A 933 -22.33 2.90 -36.56
CA GLY A 933 -21.27 3.88 -36.84
C GLY A 933 -21.75 5.29 -37.15
N VAL A 934 -20.79 6.19 -37.36
CA VAL A 934 -21.04 7.55 -37.86
C VAL A 934 -20.74 7.55 -39.35
N ALA A 935 -21.79 7.41 -40.16
CA ALA A 935 -21.65 7.37 -41.62
C ALA A 935 -21.30 8.75 -42.19
N ARG A 936 -20.29 8.79 -43.06
CA ARG A 936 -19.92 9.93 -43.90
C ARG A 936 -19.85 9.48 -45.36
N THR A 937 -20.48 10.24 -46.23
CA THR A 937 -20.30 10.05 -47.67
C THR A 937 -18.98 10.67 -48.07
N SER A 938 -18.07 9.86 -48.63
CA SER A 938 -16.84 10.39 -49.22
C SER A 938 -17.21 11.20 -50.45
N GLN A 939 -16.91 12.50 -50.45
CA GLN A 939 -16.99 13.26 -51.70
C GLN A 939 -15.81 12.85 -52.58
N PRO A 940 -16.03 12.51 -53.86
CA PRO A 940 -14.94 12.18 -54.78
C PRO A 940 -13.94 13.32 -54.79
N ARG A 941 -12.69 13.06 -54.41
CA ARG A 941 -11.64 14.07 -54.52
C ARG A 941 -11.38 14.34 -55.99
N PRO A 942 -11.14 15.59 -56.42
CA PRO A 942 -10.91 15.90 -57.82
C PRO A 942 -9.83 15.00 -58.43
N GLY A 943 -10.18 14.25 -59.49
CA GLY A 943 -9.25 13.36 -60.21
C GLY A 943 -9.02 11.98 -59.58
N LEU A 944 -9.69 11.62 -58.47
CA LEU A 944 -9.70 10.27 -57.92
C LEU A 944 -11.03 9.58 -58.16
N ASP A 945 -11.01 8.27 -58.40
CA ASP A 945 -12.21 7.46 -58.33
C ASP A 945 -12.75 7.39 -56.88
N ALA A 946 -13.98 6.92 -56.71
CA ALA A 946 -14.65 6.91 -55.42
C ALA A 946 -13.95 6.00 -54.39
N HIS A 947 -13.42 4.84 -54.81
CA HIS A 947 -12.68 3.91 -53.95
C HIS A 947 -11.37 4.51 -53.46
N ARG A 948 -10.61 5.16 -54.35
CA ARG A 948 -9.41 5.93 -53.98
C ARG A 948 -9.73 7.09 -53.07
N SER A 949 -10.86 7.76 -53.27
CA SER A 949 -11.30 8.85 -52.41
C SER A 949 -11.61 8.34 -51.00
N GLN A 950 -12.38 7.25 -50.87
CA GLN A 950 -12.65 6.58 -49.60
C GLN A 950 -11.37 6.12 -48.91
N ALA A 951 -10.48 5.42 -49.62
CA ALA A 951 -9.19 5.00 -49.08
C ALA A 951 -8.35 6.19 -48.60
N SER A 952 -8.39 7.32 -49.31
CA SER A 952 -7.73 8.55 -48.87
C SER A 952 -8.36 9.11 -47.58
N ASP A 953 -9.69 9.09 -47.49
CA ASP A 953 -10.39 9.56 -46.30
C ASP A 953 -10.09 8.67 -45.08
N ILE A 954 -10.02 7.35 -45.24
CA ILE A 954 -9.59 6.43 -44.17
C ILE A 954 -8.17 6.78 -43.72
N LEU A 955 -7.22 6.91 -44.65
CA LEU A 955 -5.81 7.21 -44.35
C LEU A 955 -5.60 8.57 -43.69
N ASP A 956 -6.39 9.57 -44.08
CA ASP A 956 -6.35 10.91 -43.49
C ASP A 956 -6.92 10.93 -42.06
N ASN A 957 -7.77 9.96 -41.71
CA ASN A 957 -8.42 9.88 -40.40
C ASN A 957 -7.88 8.74 -39.52
N CYS A 958 -6.81 8.05 -39.93
CA CYS A 958 -6.16 7.02 -39.12
C CYS A 958 -4.67 7.28 -38.89
N ASP A 959 -4.16 6.76 -37.77
CA ASP A 959 -2.73 6.73 -37.44
C ASP A 959 -2.10 5.39 -37.83
N VAL A 960 -2.88 4.31 -37.70
CA VAL A 960 -2.49 2.93 -37.99
C VAL A 960 -3.45 2.35 -39.01
N LEU A 961 -2.96 1.83 -40.13
CA LEU A 961 -3.77 1.07 -41.08
C LEU A 961 -3.66 -0.42 -40.75
N VAL A 962 -4.80 -1.07 -40.49
CA VAL A 962 -4.93 -2.52 -40.41
C VAL A 962 -5.53 -3.02 -41.71
N ALA A 963 -4.84 -3.93 -42.40
CA ALA A 963 -5.31 -4.50 -43.64
C ALA A 963 -5.45 -6.01 -43.56
N VAL A 964 -6.61 -6.56 -43.91
CA VAL A 964 -6.75 -8.01 -44.16
C VAL A 964 -6.40 -8.28 -45.61
N TYR A 965 -5.29 -8.98 -45.84
CA TYR A 965 -4.73 -9.20 -47.17
C TYR A 965 -4.29 -10.66 -47.30
N ASP A 966 -4.79 -11.37 -48.30
CA ASP A 966 -4.45 -12.78 -48.55
C ASP A 966 -3.47 -12.98 -49.72
N GLY A 967 -2.98 -11.88 -50.31
CA GLY A 967 -2.09 -11.91 -51.47
C GLY A 967 -2.78 -12.27 -52.79
N ALA A 968 -4.08 -12.59 -52.80
CA ALA A 968 -4.78 -13.18 -53.95
C ALA A 968 -5.69 -12.20 -54.74
N GLY A 969 -5.68 -10.90 -54.41
CA GLY A 969 -6.51 -9.88 -55.07
C GLY A 969 -5.79 -9.09 -56.17
N ASN A 970 -6.53 -8.69 -57.21
CA ASN A 970 -6.03 -7.77 -58.25
C ASN A 970 -5.62 -6.42 -57.62
N SER A 971 -4.42 -5.94 -57.96
CA SER A 971 -3.82 -4.66 -57.53
C SER A 971 -4.43 -3.42 -58.22
N GLY A 972 -5.76 -3.41 -58.36
CA GLY A 972 -6.49 -2.28 -58.93
C GLY A 972 -6.36 -0.99 -58.13
N SER A 973 -6.60 0.14 -58.80
CA SER A 973 -6.75 1.47 -58.20
C SER A 973 -7.78 1.42 -57.06
N GLY A 974 -7.40 1.80 -55.83
CA GLY A 974 -8.30 1.79 -54.66
C GLY A 974 -8.42 0.45 -53.94
N SER A 975 -7.74 -0.61 -54.39
CA SER A 975 -7.70 -1.90 -53.70
C SER A 975 -7.03 -1.83 -52.32
N ALA A 976 -7.20 -2.86 -51.49
CA ALA A 976 -6.48 -2.98 -50.21
C ALA A 976 -4.95 -2.91 -50.40
N GLY A 977 -4.43 -3.49 -51.49
CA GLY A 977 -3.01 -3.42 -51.86
C GLY A 977 -2.54 -2.00 -52.23
N ASP A 978 -3.32 -1.25 -53.03
CA ASP A 978 -3.04 0.16 -53.35
C ASP A 978 -3.07 1.02 -52.07
N THR A 979 -4.05 0.78 -51.20
CA THR A 979 -4.20 1.50 -49.92
C THR A 979 -3.03 1.23 -48.97
N LEU A 980 -2.57 -0.03 -48.88
CA LEU A 980 -1.38 -0.42 -48.12
C LEU A 980 -0.13 0.32 -48.58
N LEU A 981 0.11 0.37 -49.90
CA LEU A 981 1.26 1.08 -50.46
C LEU A 981 1.20 2.58 -50.11
N ARG A 982 0.03 3.20 -50.25
CA ARG A 982 -0.18 4.61 -49.93
C ARG A 982 0.01 4.91 -48.45
N ALA A 983 -0.47 4.05 -47.56
CA ALA A 983 -0.26 4.19 -46.12
C ALA A 983 1.24 4.22 -45.78
N LYS A 984 2.03 3.31 -46.37
CA LYS A 984 3.49 3.30 -46.23
C LYS A 984 4.12 4.59 -46.77
N THR A 985 3.68 5.07 -47.93
CA THR A 985 4.16 6.36 -48.49
C THR A 985 3.83 7.55 -47.59
N MET A 986 2.69 7.52 -46.90
CA MET A 986 2.26 8.56 -45.95
C MET A 986 2.92 8.43 -44.57
N GLY A 987 3.82 7.46 -44.37
CA GLY A 987 4.46 7.21 -43.08
C GLY A 987 3.50 6.70 -41.99
N LYS A 988 2.35 6.15 -42.38
CA LYS A 988 1.41 5.52 -41.44
C LYS A 988 1.99 4.20 -40.97
N LYS A 989 1.70 3.83 -39.71
CA LYS A 989 1.99 2.47 -39.25
C LYS A 989 1.03 1.51 -39.96
N VAL A 990 1.54 0.37 -40.42
CA VAL A 990 0.75 -0.63 -41.14
C VAL A 990 0.83 -1.96 -40.40
N ILE A 991 -0.33 -2.60 -40.23
CA ILE A 991 -0.49 -3.95 -39.71
C ILE A 991 -1.25 -4.76 -40.76
N ILE A 992 -0.65 -5.83 -41.24
CA ILE A 992 -1.21 -6.75 -42.22
C ILE A 992 -1.66 -8.01 -41.49
N ILE A 993 -2.93 -8.36 -41.66
CA ILE A 993 -3.54 -9.60 -41.20
C ILE A 993 -3.55 -10.57 -42.37
N VAL A 994 -2.83 -11.67 -42.24
CA VAL A 994 -2.63 -12.70 -43.26
C VAL A 994 -2.98 -14.08 -42.68
N ARG A 995 -3.10 -15.09 -43.55
CA ARG A 995 -3.10 -16.48 -43.12
C ARG A 995 -1.68 -17.03 -43.03
N ASP A 996 -1.43 -17.93 -42.08
CA ASP A 996 -0.26 -18.81 -42.10
C ASP A 996 -0.45 -19.98 -43.08
N GLU A 997 0.56 -20.84 -43.20
CA GLU A 997 0.55 -22.00 -44.08
C GLU A 997 -0.54 -23.01 -43.68
N GLU A 998 -0.90 -23.02 -42.40
CA GLU A 998 -1.94 -23.84 -41.80
C GLU A 998 -3.35 -23.24 -41.96
N GLY A 999 -3.46 -22.03 -42.51
CA GLY A 999 -4.71 -21.33 -42.78
C GLY A 999 -5.30 -20.57 -41.59
N ASN A 1000 -4.58 -20.44 -40.47
CA ASN A 1000 -4.95 -19.63 -39.32
C ASN A 1000 -4.62 -18.16 -39.55
N TRP A 1001 -5.42 -17.28 -38.96
CA TRP A 1001 -5.19 -15.84 -39.03
C TRP A 1001 -4.07 -15.40 -38.08
N ARG A 1002 -3.18 -14.54 -38.57
CA ARG A 1002 -2.10 -13.88 -37.81
C ARG A 1002 -1.88 -12.46 -38.32
N HIS A 1003 -1.09 -11.65 -37.61
CA HIS A 1003 -0.73 -10.30 -38.05
C HIS A 1003 0.77 -10.03 -37.92
N ASP A 1004 1.27 -9.06 -38.67
CA ASP A 1004 2.70 -8.70 -38.74
C ASP A 1004 3.14 -7.52 -37.84
N ASP A 1005 2.31 -7.10 -36.87
CA ASP A 1005 2.63 -5.91 -36.08
C ASP A 1005 4.02 -5.99 -35.41
N PRO A 1006 4.98 -5.12 -35.78
CA PRO A 1006 6.33 -5.13 -35.24
C PRO A 1006 6.41 -4.77 -33.74
N ASP A 1007 5.34 -4.18 -33.18
CA ASP A 1007 5.28 -3.86 -31.75
C ASP A 1007 4.87 -5.06 -30.88
N GLU A 1008 4.52 -6.21 -31.47
CA GLU A 1008 4.34 -7.46 -30.71
C GLU A 1008 5.62 -8.29 -30.72
N GLU A 1009 6.14 -8.58 -29.52
CA GLU A 1009 7.35 -9.39 -29.26
C GLU A 1009 7.33 -10.79 -29.93
N THR A 1010 6.17 -11.25 -30.41
CA THR A 1010 5.99 -12.54 -31.09
C THR A 1010 6.14 -12.50 -32.61
N SER A 1011 6.39 -11.34 -33.21
CA SER A 1011 6.63 -11.21 -34.65
C SER A 1011 8.04 -11.72 -35.03
N THR A 1012 8.25 -13.03 -34.96
CA THR A 1012 9.40 -13.68 -35.60
C THR A 1012 9.26 -13.61 -37.13
N ASP A 1013 10.13 -12.79 -37.74
CA ASP A 1013 10.79 -12.98 -39.04
C ASP A 1013 9.90 -13.18 -40.29
N TRP A 1014 9.16 -12.14 -40.69
CA TRP A 1014 8.40 -12.11 -41.96
C TRP A 1014 8.85 -11.03 -42.96
N GLN A 1015 10.03 -10.43 -42.80
CA GLN A 1015 10.59 -9.43 -43.74
C GLN A 1015 10.92 -9.96 -45.16
N ARG A 1016 10.41 -11.14 -45.58
CA ARG A 1016 10.72 -11.79 -46.86
C ARG A 1016 9.58 -11.91 -47.88
N THR A 1017 8.39 -11.37 -47.60
CA THR A 1017 7.31 -11.18 -48.59
C THR A 1017 7.01 -9.71 -48.74
#